data_AF-A0AAN9TPF5-F1
#
_entry.id   AF-A0AAN9TPF5-F1
#
_cell.length_a   1.000
_cell.length_b   1.000
_cell.length_c   1.000
_cell.angle_alpha   90.00
_cell.angle_beta   90.00
_cell.angle_gamma   90.00
#
_symmetry.space_group_name_H-M   'P 1'
#
loop_
_entity.id
_entity.type
_entity.pdbx_description
1 polymer ?
#
loop_
_entity_poly.entity_id
_entity_poly.type
_entity_poly.pdbx_seq_one_letter_code
_entity_poly.pdbx_strand_id
1 'polypeptide(L)'
;MSHVYRILVFYLLGLSVQIVNCIVIQTKYGAVNGTTGKSRDGREFLAFYGIPFAEPPVGNLRFKPPVELKSWTGIREVQKWPPACIQSRPFGGNSTTVVGQEDCLYLNVFTPVLKVSPETPKLSVMIYIHGGAFMGGHSSMFGPEYFMDKDIVLVTIQYRLGSFGFLGLGVNDLLGNFGLKDQTMALRWVNKNIGAFGGNAHNVTLFGGSSGSASVHLLMFMPPNKGLFHKAIMQSGNAFSAWAVNSRKNGRLLTTAFAVATSCYRRKIKSMVICLQELPAIELVNAENRLTMWENEPMPFFKPMVEGDDEMLLSVSLPYLPHGSNYQVKIPWMIGMNSAEGAFRAAPLLTNDGKSGKELNENYLRYVPIITHTMYNSDPEKLAEISERIKVYYFGTADIGPQTDSQLVNMFTDASFTYPLIKSVLSHKNKTTYVYLYDHNNQAKMYKNQYGIYEKDLGVYHGQELIELFAGFGNSGKLSSDDLKISKHLIDYWTNFAIYGNPNGKDFASREIWIPTKIGSEVDYLWIRSGGSSMAKGLLLDRYKFWDSLPLGLNWLELDSSKQLSKRQLTDQTTTEPFQSKEFFDYQAYQANLNTMVNTVLVHCCLLTLLIFCICNAHIVKVENGFLRGDENVSKNGRVYYEFCGIPYAAPPVGNLRFKAPVSPSPWKGVRTSRRPPSCIQPKGTNQTKGQEDCLYLNVYTPYHFKAIFRRLPVMVFFHGGAYKFGDGISNDPKYFMGSHSPVIFVTLNHRLGVFGYLSMSNHAIPGNYGLKDQLMALKWINRNIKVFGGNPKSVTLMGQSTGALCVELHLLSEKSRGLFHNAIGQSGSILTTYGFYYPSAAKAVGTDLLLRTGCLQSDTNKTLACLQKLEADLLIQISNQMEPQKWKLELIFRPTIEYYGDHKDRFLSVDPRKSQYSSKVPYLHGHTVSDGLLFADGKLWVRGVLVKLGTRSVNGTSKTAADGKIFNAFYGIPYAMAPVGSLRFKAPVEAPPWVGTLDATKIPNICVQLPEDYVTTVGDEDCLTLNIYTPKNAKEGDNIPVIFYIFGGVFKYGSSLRNGPQHFMTRDIIIVMPNFRVGALGFLSTGDDVISGNMGLKDQSMALKWVKHNIHFFGGDSNRITIHGHSSGAISAHLQTLSPMSKGLYNRVILQSGTGFCTESFFDKDVTRSIAKEVAQRVGCNSTTSQEMLDCFLNLQPDVFAIVQEDLFVWNSYPDAVFRPTIENVNAESPFLTTPPVYTEYESTDQEWMIGITSGEAVYSTAS
;
A
#
# COMPACT_ATOMS: atom_id res chain seq x y z
N MET A 1 30.50 7.85 83.21
CA MET A 1 29.54 8.07 82.12
C MET A 1 30.15 7.50 80.85
N SER A 2 29.56 6.64 80.06
CA SER A 2 28.34 5.83 80.14
C SER A 2 28.54 4.83 78.98
N HIS A 3 28.38 3.51 79.14
CA HIS A 3 27.07 2.85 79.03
C HIS A 3 26.28 3.53 77.90
N VAL A 4 26.30 3.04 76.67
CA VAL A 4 25.48 1.91 76.20
C VAL A 4 25.99 1.61 74.79
N TYR A 5 26.65 0.47 74.51
CA TYR A 5 26.78 -0.11 73.14
C TYR A 5 27.51 -1.48 73.12
N ARG A 6 27.42 -2.28 74.20
CA ARG A 6 28.06 -3.62 74.27
C ARG A 6 27.10 -4.79 74.58
N ILE A 7 25.79 -4.62 74.40
CA ILE A 7 24.79 -5.66 74.77
C ILE A 7 23.89 -6.12 73.59
N LEU A 8 24.24 -5.87 72.32
CA LEU A 8 23.37 -6.27 71.18
C LEU A 8 24.13 -6.85 69.97
N VAL A 9 25.18 -7.65 70.19
CA VAL A 9 25.88 -8.38 69.11
C VAL A 9 25.76 -9.92 69.24
N PHE A 10 25.05 -10.44 70.24
CA PHE A 10 25.00 -11.89 70.50
C PHE A 10 23.62 -12.57 70.47
N TYR A 11 22.57 -11.89 69.97
CA TYR A 11 21.21 -12.48 69.94
C TYR A 11 20.41 -12.19 68.65
N LEU A 12 21.00 -12.45 67.48
CA LEU A 12 20.24 -12.84 66.29
C LEU A 12 20.93 -14.04 65.61
N LEU A 13 20.65 -15.21 66.18
CA LEU A 13 20.72 -16.51 65.53
C LEU A 13 19.82 -16.52 64.28
N GLY A 14 20.30 -17.17 63.22
CA GLY A 14 19.44 -17.89 62.28
C GLY A 14 18.99 -17.15 61.02
N LEU A 15 19.94 -16.76 60.15
CA LEU A 15 19.67 -16.75 58.72
C LEU A 15 20.67 -17.72 58.07
N SER A 16 20.16 -18.92 57.79
CA SER A 16 20.72 -19.78 56.77
C SER A 16 20.95 -18.94 55.52
N VAL A 17 22.21 -18.79 55.12
CA VAL A 17 22.52 -18.41 53.74
C VAL A 17 22.07 -19.60 52.90
N GLN A 18 20.79 -19.60 52.48
CA GLN A 18 20.42 -20.32 51.29
C GLN A 18 21.26 -19.71 50.18
N ILE A 19 22.28 -20.45 49.75
CA ILE A 19 22.87 -20.26 48.43
C ILE A 19 21.71 -20.51 47.47
N VAL A 20 20.99 -19.46 47.10
CA VAL A 20 20.06 -19.51 45.98
C VAL A 20 20.97 -19.68 44.77
N ASN A 21 21.01 -20.89 44.22
CA ASN A 21 21.65 -21.16 42.94
C ASN A 21 20.95 -20.30 41.88
N CYS A 22 21.44 -19.08 41.63
CA CYS A 22 20.91 -18.22 40.59
C CYS A 22 21.28 -18.77 39.21
N ILE A 23 20.28 -19.07 38.39
CA ILE A 23 20.45 -19.55 37.01
C ILE A 23 20.47 -18.29 36.11
N VAL A 24 21.60 -17.58 36.12
CA VAL A 24 21.75 -16.33 35.37
C VAL A 24 22.38 -16.60 34.00
N ILE A 25 21.69 -16.19 32.93
CA ILE A 25 22.20 -16.23 31.56
C ILE A 25 22.34 -14.80 31.02
N GLN A 26 23.48 -14.51 30.41
CA GLN A 26 23.72 -13.23 29.73
C GLN A 26 23.21 -13.27 28.29
N THR A 27 22.26 -12.39 27.95
CA THR A 27 21.81 -12.17 26.58
C THR A 27 22.50 -10.94 25.96
N LYS A 28 22.28 -10.68 24.66
CA LYS A 28 22.72 -9.45 23.99
C LYS A 28 22.18 -8.18 24.67
N TYR A 29 20.98 -8.26 25.24
CA TYR A 29 20.26 -7.09 25.76
C TYR A 29 20.43 -6.91 27.28
N GLY A 30 20.76 -7.98 28.01
CA GLY A 30 20.98 -7.95 29.46
C GLY A 30 20.91 -9.34 30.10
N ALA A 31 21.18 -9.41 31.41
CA ALA A 31 21.14 -10.67 32.15
C ALA A 31 19.70 -11.07 32.50
N VAL A 32 19.41 -12.37 32.47
CA VAL A 32 18.11 -12.96 32.84
C VAL A 32 18.30 -14.09 33.85
N ASN A 33 17.44 -14.17 34.87
CA ASN A 33 17.45 -15.21 35.89
C ASN A 33 16.25 -16.16 35.73
N GLY A 34 16.53 -17.43 35.44
CA GLY A 34 15.54 -18.47 35.21
C GLY A 34 15.21 -19.29 36.46
N THR A 35 14.61 -20.46 36.24
CA THR A 35 14.29 -21.48 37.26
C THR A 35 14.55 -22.89 36.71
N THR A 36 14.40 -23.91 37.55
CA THR A 36 14.40 -25.34 37.15
C THR A 36 12.98 -25.89 37.01
N GLY A 37 12.79 -26.85 36.10
CA GLY A 37 11.58 -27.65 35.96
C GLY A 37 11.89 -29.16 35.86
N LYS A 38 10.85 -30.00 35.88
CA LYS A 38 10.96 -31.46 35.67
C LYS A 38 10.16 -31.89 34.45
N SER A 39 10.80 -32.66 33.57
CA SER A 39 10.15 -33.27 32.41
C SER A 39 9.17 -34.37 32.84
N ARG A 40 8.41 -34.91 31.89
CA ARG A 40 7.48 -36.02 32.14
C ARG A 40 8.17 -37.25 32.71
N ASP A 41 9.34 -37.64 32.18
CA ASP A 41 10.11 -38.78 32.67
C ASP A 41 11.01 -38.40 33.88
N GLY A 42 10.82 -37.22 34.47
CA GLY A 42 11.47 -36.77 35.71
C GLY A 42 12.83 -36.09 35.53
N ARG A 43 13.25 -35.81 34.29
CA ARG A 43 14.52 -35.14 33.98
C ARG A 43 14.48 -33.67 34.39
N GLU A 44 15.53 -33.17 35.03
CA GLU A 44 15.65 -31.75 35.35
C GLU A 44 16.05 -30.92 34.11
N PHE A 45 15.41 -29.76 33.94
CA PHE A 45 15.70 -28.80 32.88
C PHE A 45 15.65 -27.35 33.41
N LEU A 46 16.26 -26.42 32.67
CA LEU A 46 16.22 -24.98 32.94
C LEU A 46 15.09 -24.32 32.16
N ALA A 47 14.36 -23.41 32.80
CA ALA A 47 13.22 -22.71 32.26
C ALA A 47 13.35 -21.20 32.44
N PHE A 48 13.12 -20.45 31.36
CA PHE A 48 13.11 -18.99 31.34
C PHE A 48 11.81 -18.52 30.72
N TYR A 49 10.94 -17.94 31.55
CA TYR A 49 9.60 -17.50 31.18
C TYR A 49 9.54 -15.98 31.01
N GLY A 50 8.99 -15.51 29.89
CA GLY A 50 8.73 -14.09 29.68
C GLY A 50 9.97 -13.25 29.41
N ILE A 51 10.89 -13.73 28.56
CA ILE A 51 12.00 -12.91 28.06
C ILE A 51 11.46 -11.98 26.96
N PRO A 52 11.59 -10.65 27.08
CA PRO A 52 11.14 -9.75 26.02
C PRO A 52 12.01 -9.93 24.77
N PHE A 53 11.41 -9.82 23.59
CA PHE A 53 12.15 -9.80 22.31
C PHE A 53 11.97 -8.51 21.49
N ALA A 54 11.00 -7.65 21.85
CA ALA A 54 10.74 -6.37 21.21
C ALA A 54 10.26 -5.34 22.24
N GLU A 55 10.37 -4.05 21.92
CA GLU A 55 9.75 -2.99 22.73
C GLU A 55 8.21 -3.18 22.80
N PRO A 56 7.57 -2.86 23.94
CA PRO A 56 6.12 -2.99 24.08
C PRO A 56 5.37 -2.18 23.01
N PRO A 57 4.45 -2.79 22.23
CA PRO A 57 3.77 -2.13 21.11
C PRO A 57 2.60 -1.24 21.58
N VAL A 58 2.84 -0.41 22.58
CA VAL A 58 1.84 0.44 23.26
C VAL A 58 1.87 1.89 22.73
N GLY A 59 0.74 2.59 22.88
CA GLY A 59 0.60 4.00 22.49
C GLY A 59 1.00 4.23 21.03
N ASN A 60 1.99 5.09 20.80
CA ASN A 60 2.47 5.43 19.45
C ASN A 60 3.11 4.24 18.69
N LEU A 61 3.39 3.11 19.35
CA LEU A 61 3.87 1.87 18.73
C LEU A 61 2.74 0.89 18.37
N ARG A 62 1.50 1.14 18.81
CA ARG A 62 0.32 0.38 18.36
C ARG A 62 0.17 0.54 16.85
N PHE A 63 -0.16 -0.55 16.14
CA PHE A 63 -0.25 -0.61 14.67
C PHE A 63 1.04 -0.19 13.94
N LYS A 64 2.21 -0.50 14.52
CA LYS A 64 3.53 -0.35 13.86
C LYS A 64 4.33 -1.65 13.90
N PRO A 65 5.32 -1.82 13.00
CA PRO A 65 6.28 -2.91 13.09
C PRO A 65 6.96 -2.95 14.48
N PRO A 66 7.30 -4.14 15.01
CA PRO A 66 7.99 -4.26 16.28
C PRO A 66 9.36 -3.57 16.24
N VAL A 67 9.74 -2.95 17.34
CA VAL A 67 11.02 -2.24 17.49
C VAL A 67 12.00 -3.10 18.28
N GLU A 68 13.28 -3.13 17.87
CA GLU A 68 14.33 -3.87 18.59
C GLU A 68 14.51 -3.31 20.01
N LEU A 69 14.70 -4.21 20.98
CA LEU A 69 14.86 -3.86 22.38
C LEU A 69 16.06 -2.97 22.65
N LYS A 70 15.88 -2.02 23.56
CA LYS A 70 16.99 -1.36 24.26
C LYS A 70 17.60 -2.32 25.28
N SER A 71 18.92 -2.25 25.42
CA SER A 71 19.62 -3.00 26.47
C SER A 71 19.20 -2.51 27.86
N TRP A 72 19.15 -3.42 28.84
CA TRP A 72 18.90 -3.12 30.24
C TRP A 72 20.11 -3.45 31.12
N THR A 73 20.22 -2.74 32.25
CA THR A 73 21.22 -3.01 33.29
C THR A 73 20.62 -3.87 34.40
N GLY A 74 21.45 -4.70 35.03
CA GLY A 74 21.00 -5.61 36.10
C GLY A 74 20.46 -6.95 35.57
N ILE A 75 19.82 -7.70 36.46
CA ILE A 75 19.27 -9.03 36.20
C ILE A 75 17.75 -8.93 36.14
N ARG A 76 17.14 -9.46 35.08
CA ARG A 76 15.68 -9.53 34.92
C ARG A 76 15.15 -10.90 35.33
N GLU A 77 14.19 -10.93 36.23
CA GLU A 77 13.53 -12.17 36.67
C GLU A 77 12.60 -12.70 35.58
N VAL A 78 12.84 -13.93 35.13
CA VAL A 78 12.10 -14.61 34.05
C VAL A 78 11.60 -15.98 34.53
N GLN A 79 10.87 -15.97 35.65
CA GLN A 79 10.41 -17.18 36.35
C GLN A 79 8.89 -17.40 36.30
N LYS A 80 8.15 -16.47 35.66
CA LYS A 80 6.68 -16.52 35.55
C LYS A 80 6.26 -16.37 34.09
N TRP A 81 5.18 -17.06 33.72
CA TRP A 81 4.59 -16.95 32.39
C TRP A 81 4.30 -15.49 32.02
N PRO A 82 4.62 -15.06 30.78
CA PRO A 82 4.28 -13.74 30.33
C PRO A 82 2.75 -13.60 30.17
N PRO A 83 2.24 -12.37 30.23
CA PRO A 83 0.87 -12.08 29.83
C PRO A 83 0.57 -12.56 28.41
N ALA A 84 -0.69 -12.96 28.16
CA ALA A 84 -1.20 -13.12 26.80
C ALA A 84 -1.32 -11.77 26.09
N CYS A 85 -1.18 -11.77 24.76
CA CYS A 85 -1.58 -10.61 23.96
C CYS A 85 -3.08 -10.37 24.11
N ILE A 86 -3.49 -9.10 24.08
CA ILE A 86 -4.91 -8.75 24.24
C ILE A 86 -5.75 -9.43 23.15
N GLN A 87 -6.84 -10.09 23.58
CA GLN A 87 -7.68 -10.93 22.73
C GLN A 87 -9.05 -11.15 23.37
N SER A 88 -10.08 -11.38 22.55
CA SER A 88 -11.31 -12.00 23.03
C SER A 88 -11.03 -13.48 23.29
N ARG A 89 -11.56 -14.09 24.35
CA ARG A 89 -11.49 -15.54 24.52
C ARG A 89 -12.32 -16.20 23.41
N PRO A 90 -11.72 -16.76 22.34
CA PRO A 90 -12.50 -17.22 21.19
C PRO A 90 -13.19 -18.56 21.44
N PHE A 91 -12.81 -19.23 22.54
CA PHE A 91 -13.01 -20.65 22.72
C PHE A 91 -13.52 -20.97 24.13
N GLY A 92 -14.82 -20.76 24.37
CA GLY A 92 -15.52 -21.12 25.61
C GLY A 92 -16.82 -20.32 25.82
N GLY A 93 -17.95 -20.84 25.33
CA GLY A 93 -19.30 -20.31 25.56
C GLY A 93 -19.52 -18.83 25.20
N ASN A 94 -20.64 -18.24 25.64
CA ASN A 94 -21.04 -16.82 25.46
C ASN A 94 -20.10 -15.80 26.17
N SER A 95 -18.83 -16.12 26.39
CA SER A 95 -17.88 -15.24 27.07
C SER A 95 -17.25 -14.27 26.07
N THR A 96 -17.86 -13.09 25.93
CA THR A 96 -17.25 -11.87 25.33
C THR A 96 -16.10 -11.29 26.17
N THR A 97 -15.58 -12.04 27.14
CA THR A 97 -14.53 -11.60 28.05
C THR A 97 -13.20 -11.43 27.31
N VAL A 98 -12.72 -10.19 27.26
CA VAL A 98 -11.40 -9.85 26.75
C VAL A 98 -10.35 -10.09 27.83
N VAL A 99 -9.22 -10.68 27.45
CA VAL A 99 -8.10 -11.02 28.31
C VAL A 99 -6.77 -10.59 27.69
N GLY A 100 -5.70 -10.57 28.48
CA GLY A 100 -4.36 -10.20 28.01
C GLY A 100 -4.08 -8.69 28.06
N GLN A 101 -2.93 -8.29 27.54
CA GLN A 101 -2.50 -6.89 27.45
C GLN A 101 -1.66 -6.63 26.19
N GLU A 102 -1.41 -5.36 25.87
CA GLU A 102 -0.62 -4.97 24.70
C GLU A 102 0.88 -5.25 24.86
N ASP A 103 1.42 -5.07 26.08
CA ASP A 103 2.79 -5.49 26.39
C ASP A 103 2.84 -7.01 26.52
N CYS A 104 2.99 -7.69 25.37
CA CYS A 104 2.93 -9.13 25.27
C CYS A 104 4.03 -9.76 24.39
N LEU A 105 4.98 -8.97 23.87
CA LEU A 105 6.04 -9.44 22.95
C LEU A 105 7.19 -10.14 23.69
N TYR A 106 6.86 -11.30 24.24
CA TYR A 106 7.72 -12.15 25.05
C TYR A 106 7.89 -13.55 24.43
N LEU A 107 9.01 -14.20 24.76
CA LEU A 107 9.27 -15.60 24.46
C LEU A 107 9.75 -16.35 25.70
N ASN A 108 9.63 -17.66 25.67
CA ASN A 108 10.12 -18.56 26.71
C ASN A 108 11.19 -19.49 26.14
N VAL A 109 12.18 -19.86 26.96
CA VAL A 109 13.27 -20.78 26.57
C VAL A 109 13.36 -21.92 27.58
N PHE A 110 13.37 -23.15 27.08
CA PHE A 110 13.50 -24.37 27.86
C PHE A 110 14.67 -25.20 27.32
N THR A 111 15.59 -25.59 28.20
CA THR A 111 16.82 -26.28 27.82
C THR A 111 17.23 -27.27 28.91
N PRO A 112 17.79 -28.45 28.59
CA PRO A 112 18.31 -29.36 29.59
C PRO A 112 19.37 -28.72 30.49
N VAL A 113 19.58 -29.25 31.70
CA VAL A 113 20.70 -28.83 32.55
C VAL A 113 22.02 -29.27 31.89
N LEU A 114 22.65 -28.35 31.16
CA LEU A 114 23.90 -28.61 30.45
C LEU A 114 25.10 -28.43 31.38
N LYS A 115 26.03 -29.39 31.39
CA LYS A 115 27.40 -29.16 31.89
C LYS A 115 28.13 -28.30 30.86
N VAL A 116 28.13 -26.99 31.07
CA VAL A 116 28.71 -26.03 30.12
C VAL A 116 30.23 -26.10 30.16
N SER A 117 30.81 -26.63 29.10
CA SER A 117 32.21 -26.43 28.72
C SER A 117 32.25 -25.87 27.29
N PRO A 118 33.32 -25.18 26.87
CA PRO A 118 33.50 -24.73 25.47
C PRO A 118 33.41 -25.87 24.45
N GLU A 119 33.60 -27.12 24.89
CA GLU A 119 33.57 -28.34 24.06
C GLU A 119 32.18 -28.99 24.00
N THR A 120 31.20 -28.52 24.78
CA THR A 120 29.85 -29.09 24.82
C THR A 120 29.10 -28.79 23.49
N PRO A 121 28.64 -29.81 22.74
CA PRO A 121 27.92 -29.60 21.48
C PRO A 121 26.63 -28.79 21.69
N LYS A 122 26.37 -27.81 20.82
CA LYS A 122 25.14 -27.02 20.84
C LYS A 122 23.95 -27.84 20.35
N LEU A 123 22.83 -27.77 21.06
CA LEU A 123 21.61 -28.53 20.79
C LEU A 123 20.76 -27.93 19.66
N SER A 124 19.96 -28.78 19.01
CA SER A 124 19.00 -28.31 17.99
C SER A 124 17.90 -27.47 18.63
N VAL A 125 17.48 -26.40 17.98
CA VAL A 125 16.47 -25.46 18.50
C VAL A 125 15.13 -25.69 17.81
N MET A 126 14.05 -25.79 18.58
CA MET A 126 12.68 -25.87 18.08
C MET A 126 11.92 -24.62 18.56
N ILE A 127 11.36 -23.86 17.63
CA ILE A 127 10.58 -22.64 17.93
C ILE A 127 9.12 -22.89 17.62
N TYR A 128 8.26 -22.88 18.64
CA TYR A 128 6.83 -23.06 18.50
C TYR A 128 6.10 -21.72 18.34
N ILE A 129 5.30 -21.61 17.28
CA ILE A 129 4.33 -20.53 17.06
C ILE A 129 2.94 -21.08 17.35
N HIS A 130 2.25 -20.49 18.33
CA HIS A 130 0.91 -20.95 18.70
C HIS A 130 -0.15 -20.61 17.64
N GLY A 131 -1.16 -21.47 17.57
CA GLY A 131 -2.39 -21.25 16.81
C GLY A 131 -3.41 -20.38 17.54
N GLY A 132 -4.66 -20.44 17.07
CA GLY A 132 -5.80 -19.65 17.59
C GLY A 132 -6.35 -18.64 16.57
N ALA A 133 -6.42 -19.03 15.30
CA ALA A 133 -6.96 -18.25 14.19
C ALA A 133 -6.43 -16.79 14.09
N PHE A 134 -5.17 -16.51 14.49
CA PHE A 134 -4.63 -15.14 14.58
C PHE A 134 -5.38 -14.18 15.53
N MET A 135 -6.43 -14.64 16.22
CA MET A 135 -7.31 -13.83 17.07
C MET A 135 -7.15 -14.16 18.55
N GLY A 136 -6.67 -15.36 18.87
CA GLY A 136 -6.45 -15.81 20.24
C GLY A 136 -5.26 -16.78 20.36
N GLY A 137 -4.99 -17.22 21.59
CA GLY A 137 -3.91 -18.11 21.97
C GLY A 137 -2.82 -17.42 22.79
N HIS A 138 -2.04 -18.21 23.53
CA HIS A 138 -0.89 -17.73 24.29
C HIS A 138 0.13 -18.84 24.55
N SER A 139 1.40 -18.45 24.69
CA SER A 139 2.52 -19.39 24.87
C SER A 139 2.43 -20.32 26.10
N SER A 140 1.73 -19.93 27.17
CA SER A 140 1.61 -20.76 28.38
C SER A 140 0.65 -21.96 28.27
N MET A 141 -0.08 -22.10 27.15
CA MET A 141 -0.83 -23.33 26.84
C MET A 141 0.09 -24.51 26.46
N PHE A 142 1.35 -24.22 26.12
CA PHE A 142 2.27 -25.17 25.50
C PHE A 142 3.42 -25.51 26.44
N GLY A 143 3.08 -26.30 27.47
CA GLY A 143 4.01 -26.76 28.50
C GLY A 143 5.18 -27.61 27.93
N PRO A 144 6.43 -27.36 28.33
CA PRO A 144 7.62 -27.96 27.73
C PRO A 144 7.89 -29.41 28.16
N GLU A 145 7.15 -29.94 29.14
CA GLU A 145 7.50 -31.12 29.93
C GLU A 145 7.76 -32.38 29.10
N TYR A 146 7.07 -32.55 27.97
CA TYR A 146 7.23 -33.71 27.09
C TYR A 146 8.46 -33.58 26.19
N PHE A 147 8.71 -32.39 25.64
CA PHE A 147 9.89 -32.11 24.83
C PHE A 147 11.19 -32.12 25.63
N MET A 148 11.12 -31.77 26.92
CA MET A 148 12.29 -31.80 27.82
C MET A 148 12.75 -33.21 28.21
N ASP A 149 12.05 -34.26 27.77
CA ASP A 149 12.60 -35.63 27.79
C ASP A 149 13.75 -35.80 26.77
N LYS A 150 13.93 -34.85 25.83
CA LYS A 150 14.90 -34.91 24.71
C LYS A 150 15.97 -33.85 24.77
N ASP A 151 17.09 -34.10 24.09
CA ASP A 151 18.24 -33.19 23.99
C ASP A 151 18.03 -32.12 22.91
N ILE A 152 17.09 -31.21 23.16
CA ILE A 152 16.78 -30.06 22.30
C ILE A 152 16.58 -28.80 23.13
N VAL A 153 16.62 -27.62 22.50
CA VAL A 153 16.16 -26.36 23.10
C VAL A 153 14.79 -26.02 22.54
N LEU A 154 13.79 -25.88 23.39
CA LEU A 154 12.45 -25.46 23.01
C LEU A 154 12.26 -23.96 23.29
N VAL A 155 11.75 -23.24 22.30
CA VAL A 155 11.36 -21.83 22.41
C VAL A 155 9.88 -21.70 22.09
N THR A 156 9.11 -21.04 22.93
CA THR A 156 7.70 -20.69 22.62
C THR A 156 7.56 -19.17 22.56
N ILE A 157 6.89 -18.65 21.54
CA ILE A 157 6.80 -17.19 21.30
C ILE A 157 5.35 -16.70 21.39
N GLN A 158 5.17 -15.45 21.83
CA GLN A 158 3.93 -14.66 21.66
C GLN A 158 4.04 -13.76 20.42
N TYR A 159 2.92 -13.37 19.82
CA TYR A 159 2.84 -12.37 18.76
C TYR A 159 1.49 -11.63 18.83
N ARG A 160 1.40 -10.39 18.31
CA ARG A 160 0.13 -9.65 18.32
C ARG A 160 -0.96 -10.34 17.50
N LEU A 161 -2.19 -10.28 17.99
CA LEU A 161 -3.38 -10.96 17.47
C LEU A 161 -4.46 -9.94 17.05
N GLY A 162 -5.48 -10.41 16.33
CA GLY A 162 -6.64 -9.60 15.91
C GLY A 162 -6.24 -8.34 15.16
N SER A 163 -6.97 -7.26 15.39
CA SER A 163 -6.68 -5.93 14.86
C SER A 163 -5.28 -5.43 15.24
N PHE A 164 -4.77 -5.75 16.43
CA PHE A 164 -3.42 -5.34 16.86
C PHE A 164 -2.31 -5.98 16.02
N GLY A 165 -2.53 -7.20 15.54
CA GLY A 165 -1.58 -7.96 14.73
C GLY A 165 -1.77 -7.75 13.22
N PHE A 166 -2.99 -7.53 12.75
CA PHE A 166 -3.31 -7.72 11.33
C PHE A 166 -4.18 -6.64 10.69
N LEU A 167 -4.50 -5.55 11.39
CA LEU A 167 -5.16 -4.38 10.80
C LEU A 167 -4.24 -3.71 9.76
N GLY A 168 -4.72 -3.50 8.53
CA GLY A 168 -3.87 -3.03 7.42
C GLY A 168 -4.62 -2.52 6.18
N LEU A 169 -4.14 -1.42 5.60
CA LEU A 169 -4.56 -0.92 4.28
C LEU A 169 -3.57 -1.28 3.16
N GLY A 170 -2.41 -1.88 3.50
CA GLY A 170 -1.33 -2.15 2.55
C GLY A 170 -0.74 -0.86 1.95
N VAL A 171 -0.61 0.19 2.78
CA VAL A 171 0.01 1.49 2.47
C VAL A 171 0.90 1.94 3.63
N ASN A 172 1.88 2.81 3.39
CA ASN A 172 2.93 3.15 4.37
C ASN A 172 2.43 3.61 5.75
N ASP A 173 1.29 4.32 5.80
CA ASP A 173 0.74 4.82 7.07
C ASP A 173 0.02 3.73 7.88
N LEU A 174 -0.36 2.60 7.28
CA LEU A 174 -0.99 1.44 7.93
C LEU A 174 -0.78 0.17 7.09
N LEU A 175 0.40 -0.44 7.20
CA LEU A 175 0.82 -1.55 6.33
C LEU A 175 0.03 -2.84 6.56
N GLY A 176 -0.09 -3.31 7.81
CA GLY A 176 -0.60 -4.63 8.16
C GLY A 176 0.48 -5.59 8.70
N ASN A 177 0.10 -6.86 8.87
CA ASN A 177 0.93 -8.00 9.29
C ASN A 177 1.92 -7.77 10.43
N PHE A 178 1.57 -6.91 11.39
CA PHE A 178 2.38 -6.66 12.58
C PHE A 178 2.66 -7.94 13.37
N GLY A 179 1.71 -8.88 13.44
CA GLY A 179 1.90 -10.19 14.07
C GLY A 179 2.97 -11.06 13.39
N LEU A 180 3.02 -11.12 12.04
CA LEU A 180 4.11 -11.83 11.33
C LEU A 180 5.47 -11.13 11.50
N LYS A 181 5.44 -9.80 11.60
CA LYS A 181 6.65 -8.99 11.87
C LYS A 181 7.16 -9.23 13.30
N ASP A 182 6.28 -9.45 14.26
CA ASP A 182 6.63 -9.85 15.63
C ASP A 182 7.33 -11.21 15.64
N GLN A 183 6.77 -12.20 14.94
CA GLN A 183 7.38 -13.51 14.79
C GLN A 183 8.77 -13.43 14.14
N THR A 184 8.91 -12.60 13.09
CA THR A 184 10.21 -12.31 12.45
C THR A 184 11.21 -11.70 13.45
N MET A 185 10.77 -10.77 14.32
CA MET A 185 11.61 -10.20 15.37
C MET A 185 12.03 -11.25 16.41
N ALA A 186 11.12 -12.15 16.81
CA ALA A 186 11.45 -13.26 17.71
C ALA A 186 12.49 -14.22 17.09
N LEU A 187 12.37 -14.55 15.80
CA LEU A 187 13.37 -15.36 15.08
C LEU A 187 14.76 -14.69 15.09
N ARG A 188 14.81 -13.38 14.88
CA ARG A 188 16.05 -12.59 14.97
C ARG A 188 16.62 -12.58 16.40
N TRP A 189 15.76 -12.53 17.41
CA TRP A 189 16.17 -12.64 18.80
C TRP A 189 16.81 -14.01 19.08
N VAL A 190 16.18 -15.10 18.64
CA VAL A 190 16.69 -16.46 18.82
C VAL A 190 18.05 -16.61 18.14
N ASN A 191 18.17 -16.17 16.88
CA ASN A 191 19.43 -16.20 16.14
C ASN A 191 20.58 -15.49 16.87
N LYS A 192 20.30 -14.35 17.52
CA LYS A 192 21.31 -13.56 18.26
C LYS A 192 21.64 -14.12 19.66
N ASN A 193 20.73 -14.84 20.32
CA ASN A 193 20.83 -15.11 21.77
C ASN A 193 20.86 -16.60 22.15
N ILE A 194 20.29 -17.50 21.34
CA ILE A 194 20.03 -18.88 21.78
C ILE A 194 21.31 -19.68 22.09
N GLY A 195 22.45 -19.25 21.55
CA GLY A 195 23.76 -19.81 21.87
C GLY A 195 24.10 -19.75 23.36
N ALA A 196 23.66 -18.72 24.08
CA ALA A 196 23.87 -18.59 25.52
C ALA A 196 23.05 -19.59 26.35
N PHE A 197 21.99 -20.16 25.75
CA PHE A 197 21.11 -21.17 26.34
C PHE A 197 21.49 -22.60 25.90
N GLY A 198 22.64 -22.76 25.24
CA GLY A 198 23.13 -24.05 24.71
C GLY A 198 22.55 -24.45 23.35
N GLY A 199 21.78 -23.57 22.69
CA GLY A 199 21.16 -23.85 21.40
C GLY A 199 22.05 -23.51 20.20
N ASN A 200 21.83 -24.22 19.09
CA ASN A 200 22.50 -24.01 17.81
C ASN A 200 21.65 -23.13 16.88
N ALA A 201 22.04 -21.86 16.72
CA ALA A 201 21.37 -20.92 15.82
C ALA A 201 21.41 -21.31 14.33
N HIS A 202 22.27 -22.28 13.94
CA HIS A 202 22.37 -22.84 12.60
C HIS A 202 21.62 -24.18 12.44
N ASN A 203 20.91 -24.64 13.47
CA ASN A 203 20.01 -25.79 13.38
C ASN A 203 18.70 -25.51 14.10
N VAL A 204 17.90 -24.66 13.47
CA VAL A 204 16.61 -24.16 13.99
C VAL A 204 15.46 -24.76 13.19
N THR A 205 14.50 -25.37 13.88
CA THR A 205 13.24 -25.87 13.34
C THR A 205 12.10 -24.97 13.79
N LEU A 206 11.35 -24.43 12.85
CA LEU A 206 10.15 -23.65 13.13
C LEU A 206 8.93 -24.57 13.07
N PHE A 207 8.06 -24.54 14.07
CA PHE A 207 6.84 -25.34 14.04
C PHE A 207 5.65 -24.62 14.66
N GLY A 208 4.44 -25.02 14.28
CA GLY A 208 3.23 -24.42 14.80
C GLY A 208 1.99 -25.24 14.46
N GLY A 209 0.93 -25.02 15.24
CA GLY A 209 -0.40 -25.59 15.00
C GLY A 209 -1.37 -24.55 14.46
N SER A 210 -2.30 -24.94 13.58
CA SER A 210 -3.37 -24.06 13.07
C SER A 210 -2.82 -22.78 12.41
N SER A 211 -3.27 -21.59 12.82
CA SER A 211 -2.71 -20.29 12.37
C SER A 211 -1.22 -20.10 12.66
N GLY A 212 -0.66 -20.80 13.66
CA GLY A 212 0.78 -20.87 13.87
C GLY A 212 1.48 -21.65 12.76
N SER A 213 0.85 -22.72 12.26
CA SER A 213 1.31 -23.46 11.08
C SER A 213 1.22 -22.64 9.79
N ALA A 214 0.12 -21.90 9.61
CA ALA A 214 -0.02 -20.94 8.52
C ALA A 214 1.08 -19.86 8.60
N SER A 215 1.38 -19.37 9.81
CA SER A 215 2.49 -18.45 10.05
C SER A 215 3.84 -19.04 9.64
N VAL A 216 4.14 -20.31 10.02
CA VAL A 216 5.37 -21.00 9.59
C VAL A 216 5.50 -20.97 8.07
N HIS A 217 4.43 -21.34 7.35
CA HIS A 217 4.45 -21.33 5.90
C HIS A 217 4.62 -19.90 5.33
N LEU A 218 3.91 -18.90 5.87
CA LEU A 218 4.01 -17.51 5.45
C LEU A 218 5.41 -16.92 5.65
N LEU A 219 6.06 -17.24 6.78
CA LEU A 219 7.43 -16.81 7.06
C LEU A 219 8.46 -17.37 6.06
N MET A 220 8.17 -18.48 5.37
CA MET A 220 9.01 -19.02 4.29
C MET A 220 8.94 -18.19 3.00
N PHE A 221 7.88 -17.42 2.80
CA PHE A 221 7.74 -16.49 1.66
C PHE A 221 8.39 -15.13 1.92
N MET A 222 8.67 -14.78 3.18
CA MET A 222 9.20 -13.48 3.56
C MET A 222 10.75 -13.44 3.44
N PRO A 223 11.33 -12.60 2.57
CA PRO A 223 12.79 -12.52 2.35
C PRO A 223 13.67 -12.35 3.60
N PRO A 224 13.31 -11.57 4.64
CA PRO A 224 14.17 -11.30 5.80
C PRO A 224 14.35 -12.50 6.73
N ASN A 225 13.58 -13.55 6.51
CA ASN A 225 13.64 -14.76 7.30
C ASN A 225 14.63 -15.79 6.72
N LYS A 226 15.21 -15.50 5.56
CA LYS A 226 16.23 -16.35 4.94
C LYS A 226 17.41 -16.56 5.90
N GLY A 227 17.68 -17.82 6.23
CA GLY A 227 18.75 -18.22 7.14
C GLY A 227 18.42 -18.15 8.63
N LEU A 228 17.20 -17.73 9.02
CA LEU A 228 16.79 -17.72 10.43
C LEU A 228 16.30 -19.10 10.92
N PHE A 229 15.80 -19.93 10.01
CA PHE A 229 15.40 -21.31 10.29
C PHE A 229 15.75 -22.24 9.12
N HIS A 230 15.83 -23.54 9.43
CA HIS A 230 16.49 -24.55 8.61
C HIS A 230 15.59 -25.75 8.31
N LYS A 231 14.50 -25.91 9.07
CA LYS A 231 13.47 -26.95 8.95
C LYS A 231 12.12 -26.37 9.38
N ALA A 232 11.03 -26.92 8.87
CA ALA A 232 9.68 -26.51 9.25
C ALA A 232 8.77 -27.70 9.57
N ILE A 233 7.89 -27.57 10.58
CA ILE A 233 6.81 -28.53 10.84
C ILE A 233 5.47 -27.76 10.87
N MET A 234 4.54 -28.17 10.04
CA MET A 234 3.25 -27.50 9.83
C MET A 234 2.11 -28.42 10.24
N GLN A 235 1.48 -28.12 11.37
CA GLN A 235 0.40 -28.92 11.92
C GLN A 235 -0.94 -28.24 11.64
N SER A 236 -1.73 -28.81 10.73
CA SER A 236 -3.13 -28.41 10.50
C SER A 236 -3.30 -26.96 10.03
N GLY A 237 -2.50 -26.49 9.08
CA GLY A 237 -2.69 -25.17 8.46
C GLY A 237 -1.51 -24.72 7.63
N ASN A 238 -1.73 -23.95 6.58
CA ASN A 238 -0.64 -23.47 5.72
C ASN A 238 -1.09 -22.22 4.92
N ALA A 239 -0.19 -21.54 4.22
CA ALA A 239 -0.48 -20.32 3.44
C ALA A 239 -1.53 -20.48 2.31
N PHE A 240 -1.84 -21.70 1.86
CA PHE A 240 -2.89 -21.98 0.87
C PHE A 240 -4.28 -22.09 1.50
N SER A 241 -4.39 -22.20 2.83
CA SER A 241 -5.67 -22.21 3.52
C SER A 241 -6.40 -20.87 3.30
N ALA A 242 -7.65 -20.90 2.86
CA ALA A 242 -8.43 -19.69 2.56
C ALA A 242 -8.62 -18.77 3.79
N TRP A 243 -8.58 -19.34 5.00
CA TRP A 243 -8.61 -18.62 6.25
C TRP A 243 -7.25 -18.00 6.67
N ALA A 244 -6.16 -18.27 5.95
CA ALA A 244 -4.80 -17.84 6.33
C ALA A 244 -4.39 -16.46 5.81
N VAL A 245 -4.90 -16.02 4.64
CA VAL A 245 -4.49 -14.75 4.02
C VAL A 245 -5.69 -14.01 3.41
N ASN A 246 -5.71 -12.69 3.54
CA ASN A 246 -6.61 -11.77 2.86
C ASN A 246 -5.96 -11.22 1.58
N SER A 247 -6.76 -11.08 0.53
CA SER A 247 -6.39 -10.23 -0.61
C SER A 247 -6.21 -8.78 -0.13
N ARG A 248 -5.49 -7.97 -0.92
CA ARG A 248 -5.31 -6.54 -0.60
C ARG A 248 -6.66 -5.81 -0.52
N LYS A 249 -7.60 -6.15 -1.42
CA LYS A 249 -8.98 -5.63 -1.43
C LYS A 249 -9.70 -5.95 -0.13
N ASN A 250 -9.73 -7.23 0.26
CA ASN A 250 -10.49 -7.68 1.43
C ASN A 250 -9.90 -7.13 2.74
N GLY A 251 -8.57 -7.08 2.88
CA GLY A 251 -7.95 -6.50 4.07
C GLY A 251 -8.17 -4.99 4.19
N ARG A 252 -8.20 -4.24 3.07
CA ARG A 252 -8.57 -2.81 3.06
C ARG A 252 -10.01 -2.58 3.48
N LEU A 253 -10.92 -3.38 2.94
CA LEU A 253 -12.34 -3.29 3.26
C LEU A 253 -12.57 -3.53 4.75
N LEU A 254 -12.06 -4.65 5.27
CA LEU A 254 -12.18 -5.00 6.70
C LEU A 254 -11.57 -3.93 7.61
N THR A 255 -10.41 -3.39 7.25
CA THR A 255 -9.76 -2.31 8.01
C THR A 255 -10.59 -1.02 8.02
N THR A 256 -11.22 -0.70 6.89
CA THR A 256 -12.08 0.50 6.77
C THR A 256 -13.40 0.30 7.51
N ALA A 257 -14.02 -0.87 7.39
CA ALA A 257 -15.22 -1.26 8.14
C ALA A 257 -14.96 -1.23 9.65
N PHE A 258 -13.80 -1.72 10.10
CA PHE A 258 -13.39 -1.64 11.50
C PHE A 258 -13.21 -0.19 11.99
N ALA A 259 -12.65 0.68 11.16
CA ALA A 259 -12.55 2.11 11.49
C ALA A 259 -13.94 2.76 11.59
N VAL A 260 -14.92 2.35 10.79
CA VAL A 260 -16.32 2.78 10.92
C VAL A 260 -16.93 2.23 12.21
N ALA A 261 -16.77 0.93 12.48
CA ALA A 261 -17.30 0.26 13.66
C ALA A 261 -16.75 0.86 14.97
N THR A 262 -15.56 1.44 14.95
CA THR A 262 -14.92 2.14 16.09
C THR A 262 -15.14 3.65 16.08
N SER A 263 -15.93 4.18 15.15
CA SER A 263 -16.16 5.63 14.94
C SER A 263 -14.88 6.44 14.65
N CYS A 264 -13.79 5.76 14.27
CA CYS A 264 -12.49 6.36 13.97
C CYS A 264 -12.24 6.60 12.48
N TYR A 265 -13.16 6.24 11.58
CA TYR A 265 -13.01 6.51 10.16
C TYR A 265 -12.74 8.00 9.88
N ARG A 266 -11.70 8.29 9.10
CA ARG A 266 -11.36 9.63 8.60
C ARG A 266 -10.83 9.51 7.18
N ARG A 267 -11.16 10.46 6.30
CA ARG A 267 -10.59 10.52 4.93
C ARG A 267 -9.05 10.57 4.92
N LYS A 268 -8.42 11.15 5.95
CA LYS A 268 -6.96 11.12 6.13
C LYS A 268 -6.55 9.92 6.96
N ILE A 269 -5.82 8.98 6.36
CA ILE A 269 -5.37 7.72 6.99
C ILE A 269 -4.63 8.00 8.31
N LYS A 270 -3.71 8.96 8.35
CA LYS A 270 -3.00 9.31 9.60
C LYS A 270 -3.93 9.71 10.74
N SER A 271 -4.98 10.48 10.45
CA SER A 271 -5.96 10.89 11.46
C SER A 271 -6.81 9.71 11.94
N MET A 272 -7.13 8.77 11.04
CA MET A 272 -7.80 7.52 11.39
C MET A 272 -6.92 6.66 12.30
N VAL A 273 -5.64 6.48 11.96
CA VAL A 273 -4.68 5.71 12.77
C VAL A 273 -4.50 6.35 14.15
N ILE A 274 -4.36 7.68 14.24
CA ILE A 274 -4.26 8.38 15.52
C ILE A 274 -5.50 8.11 16.39
N CYS A 275 -6.70 8.23 15.82
CA CYS A 275 -7.93 7.92 16.55
C CYS A 275 -7.94 6.48 17.08
N LEU A 276 -7.58 5.50 16.24
CA LEU A 276 -7.49 4.09 16.64
C LEU A 276 -6.41 3.83 17.71
N GLN A 277 -5.32 4.59 17.71
CA GLN A 277 -4.25 4.52 18.72
C GLN A 277 -4.68 5.12 20.07
N GLU A 278 -5.60 6.08 20.07
CA GLU A 278 -6.12 6.72 21.28
C GLU A 278 -7.21 5.91 21.98
N LEU A 279 -7.90 5.01 21.27
CA LEU A 279 -8.95 4.16 21.85
C LEU A 279 -8.42 3.20 22.92
N PRO A 280 -9.21 2.87 23.95
CA PRO A 280 -8.89 1.79 24.88
C PRO A 280 -8.78 0.44 24.14
N ALA A 281 -7.78 -0.36 24.50
CA ALA A 281 -7.50 -1.62 23.80
C ALA A 281 -8.69 -2.61 23.84
N ILE A 282 -9.43 -2.60 24.95
CA ILE A 282 -10.67 -3.37 25.15
C ILE A 282 -11.75 -3.03 24.11
N GLU A 283 -11.88 -1.76 23.72
CA GLU A 283 -12.90 -1.34 22.75
C GLU A 283 -12.56 -1.80 21.34
N LEU A 284 -11.27 -1.83 21.00
CA LEU A 284 -10.79 -2.35 19.73
C LEU A 284 -11.14 -3.85 19.59
N VAL A 285 -10.85 -4.66 20.62
CA VAL A 285 -11.20 -6.08 20.61
C VAL A 285 -12.72 -6.29 20.53
N ASN A 286 -13.50 -5.52 21.30
CA ASN A 286 -14.97 -5.61 21.24
C ASN A 286 -15.54 -5.20 19.87
N ALA A 287 -14.89 -4.26 19.18
CA ALA A 287 -15.29 -3.85 17.84
C ALA A 287 -15.07 -4.94 16.78
N GLU A 288 -14.14 -5.87 16.99
CA GLU A 288 -13.92 -7.01 16.08
C GLU A 288 -15.18 -7.89 16.00
N ASN A 289 -15.88 -8.10 17.12
CA ASN A 289 -17.12 -8.90 17.15
C ASN A 289 -18.27 -8.24 16.37
N ARG A 290 -18.23 -6.93 16.10
CA ARG A 290 -19.24 -6.26 15.26
C ARG A 290 -19.08 -6.54 13.77
N LEU A 291 -17.98 -7.20 13.37
CA LEU A 291 -17.72 -7.60 11.99
C LEU A 291 -18.22 -9.03 11.69
N THR A 292 -18.73 -9.76 12.69
CA THR A 292 -19.31 -11.11 12.50
C THR A 292 -20.68 -11.03 11.84
N MET A 293 -20.96 -11.95 10.91
CA MET A 293 -22.23 -12.03 10.19
C MET A 293 -23.18 -13.08 10.75
N TRP A 294 -22.68 -14.29 11.01
CA TRP A 294 -23.50 -15.43 11.41
C TRP A 294 -22.69 -16.38 12.29
N GLU A 295 -23.16 -16.69 13.50
CA GLU A 295 -22.51 -17.67 14.41
C GLU A 295 -20.98 -17.45 14.58
N ASN A 296 -20.56 -16.19 14.76
CA ASN A 296 -19.14 -15.73 14.83
C ASN A 296 -18.31 -15.85 13.55
N GLU A 297 -18.94 -16.16 12.42
CA GLU A 297 -18.30 -16.22 11.11
C GLU A 297 -18.31 -14.88 10.41
N PRO A 298 -17.32 -14.57 9.56
CA PRO A 298 -16.15 -15.35 9.16
C PRO A 298 -15.01 -15.37 10.19
N MET A 299 -14.60 -16.55 10.65
CA MET A 299 -13.45 -16.72 11.55
C MET A 299 -12.21 -17.25 10.80
N PRO A 300 -11.06 -16.55 10.79
CA PRO A 300 -10.80 -15.21 11.34
C PRO A 300 -11.03 -14.06 10.36
N PHE A 301 -11.43 -12.90 10.91
CA PHE A 301 -11.58 -11.63 10.18
C PHE A 301 -10.21 -11.00 9.88
N PHE A 302 -9.49 -10.65 10.95
CA PHE A 302 -8.15 -10.09 10.91
C PHE A 302 -7.12 -11.21 10.81
N LYS A 303 -6.65 -11.43 9.58
CA LYS A 303 -5.63 -12.40 9.20
C LYS A 303 -4.56 -11.72 8.34
N PRO A 304 -3.39 -12.35 8.15
CA PRO A 304 -2.36 -11.82 7.25
C PRO A 304 -2.91 -11.31 5.91
N MET A 305 -2.33 -10.27 5.33
CA MET A 305 -2.76 -9.70 4.05
C MET A 305 -1.59 -9.34 3.14
N VAL A 306 -1.86 -9.14 1.85
CA VAL A 306 -0.85 -8.70 0.87
C VAL A 306 -0.55 -7.21 1.00
N GLU A 307 0.70 -6.86 1.33
CA GLU A 307 1.19 -5.49 1.54
C GLU A 307 1.76 -4.83 0.26
N GLY A 308 1.06 -4.86 -0.88
CA GLY A 308 1.46 -4.15 -2.12
C GLY A 308 2.81 -4.57 -2.75
N ASP A 309 3.14 -3.97 -3.91
CA ASP A 309 4.29 -4.35 -4.77
C ASP A 309 5.62 -3.64 -4.44
N ASP A 310 5.65 -2.77 -3.42
CA ASP A 310 6.93 -2.17 -3.01
C ASP A 310 7.80 -3.27 -2.38
N GLU A 311 9.07 -3.34 -2.81
CA GLU A 311 10.16 -4.18 -2.27
C GLU A 311 10.49 -3.89 -0.78
N MET A 312 9.52 -3.46 0.03
CA MET A 312 9.67 -3.47 1.48
C MET A 312 9.76 -4.92 1.93
N LEU A 313 10.97 -5.25 2.36
CA LEU A 313 11.46 -6.48 2.98
C LEU A 313 10.45 -7.28 3.84
N LEU A 314 9.32 -6.78 4.31
CA LEU A 314 8.39 -7.53 5.19
C LEU A 314 7.04 -7.87 4.53
N SER A 315 6.90 -7.74 3.21
CA SER A 315 5.65 -8.04 2.51
C SER A 315 5.45 -9.55 2.31
N VAL A 316 4.22 -10.01 2.52
CA VAL A 316 3.77 -11.35 2.10
C VAL A 316 3.46 -11.27 0.61
N SER A 317 4.37 -11.75 -0.24
CA SER A 317 4.03 -12.06 -1.63
C SER A 317 3.26 -13.38 -1.65
N LEU A 318 2.04 -13.39 -2.20
CA LEU A 318 1.21 -14.59 -2.19
C LEU A 318 1.88 -15.79 -2.91
N PRO A 319 1.61 -17.03 -2.46
CA PRO A 319 2.12 -18.25 -3.09
C PRO A 319 1.53 -18.55 -4.48
N TYR A 320 0.48 -17.84 -4.89
CA TYR A 320 -0.36 -18.19 -6.04
C TYR A 320 0.25 -17.86 -7.41
N LEU A 321 1.57 -17.68 -7.47
CA LEU A 321 2.25 -17.74 -8.76
C LEU A 321 2.25 -19.20 -9.24
N PRO A 322 1.83 -19.49 -10.48
CA PRO A 322 1.72 -20.85 -11.00
C PRO A 322 3.05 -21.63 -11.09
N HIS A 323 4.15 -21.06 -10.60
CA HIS A 323 5.49 -21.60 -10.71
C HIS A 323 6.10 -21.60 -9.31
N GLY A 324 6.36 -22.79 -8.74
CA GLY A 324 6.95 -23.01 -7.42
C GLY A 324 8.37 -22.45 -7.21
N SER A 325 8.73 -21.35 -7.89
CA SER A 325 10.01 -20.66 -7.86
C SER A 325 10.14 -19.57 -6.78
N ASN A 326 9.05 -19.20 -6.08
CA ASN A 326 9.03 -18.00 -5.21
C ASN A 326 9.24 -18.24 -3.70
N TYR A 327 9.50 -19.47 -3.25
CA TYR A 327 9.96 -19.69 -1.88
C TYR A 327 11.33 -19.02 -1.66
N GLN A 328 11.35 -17.95 -0.87
CA GLN A 328 12.57 -17.25 -0.48
C GLN A 328 13.41 -18.12 0.47
N VAL A 329 12.76 -19.00 1.23
CA VAL A 329 13.36 -19.98 2.14
C VAL A 329 13.06 -21.40 1.65
N LYS A 330 14.11 -22.17 1.29
CA LYS A 330 14.01 -23.52 0.73
C LYS A 330 14.61 -24.55 1.69
N ILE A 331 13.77 -25.25 2.45
CA ILE A 331 14.17 -26.13 3.56
C ILE A 331 13.33 -27.41 3.60
N PRO A 332 13.80 -28.50 4.23
CA PRO A 332 12.96 -29.68 4.50
C PRO A 332 11.79 -29.31 5.41
N TRP A 333 10.64 -29.93 5.17
CA TRP A 333 9.46 -29.71 5.99
C TRP A 333 8.62 -30.96 6.22
N MET A 334 7.93 -30.97 7.35
CA MET A 334 6.89 -31.93 7.73
C MET A 334 5.56 -31.19 7.73
N ILE A 335 4.50 -31.82 7.22
CA ILE A 335 3.14 -31.26 7.19
C ILE A 335 2.14 -32.35 7.55
N GLY A 336 1.06 -32.02 8.25
CA GLY A 336 -0.01 -32.98 8.49
C GLY A 336 -1.27 -32.34 9.01
N MET A 337 -2.26 -33.19 9.24
CA MET A 337 -3.58 -32.82 9.76
C MET A 337 -4.18 -33.96 10.58
N ASN A 338 -5.22 -33.66 11.34
CA ASN A 338 -6.08 -34.61 12.02
C ASN A 338 -7.14 -35.19 11.05
N SER A 339 -7.72 -36.35 11.37
CA SER A 339 -8.67 -37.01 10.48
C SER A 339 -10.05 -36.35 10.39
N ALA A 340 -10.44 -35.57 11.42
CA ALA A 340 -11.73 -34.87 11.48
C ALA A 340 -11.55 -33.39 11.89
N GLU A 341 -10.62 -32.68 11.25
CA GLU A 341 -10.34 -31.27 11.55
C GLU A 341 -11.62 -30.41 11.63
N GLY A 342 -12.53 -30.58 10.67
CA GLY A 342 -13.76 -29.80 10.55
C GLY A 342 -14.76 -29.97 11.71
N ALA A 343 -14.54 -30.93 12.60
CA ALA A 343 -15.43 -31.19 13.72
C ALA A 343 -15.56 -29.99 14.67
N PHE A 344 -14.51 -29.15 14.79
CA PHE A 344 -14.60 -27.94 15.64
C PHE A 344 -15.61 -26.90 15.12
N ARG A 345 -15.88 -26.86 13.81
CA ARG A 345 -16.89 -25.97 13.20
C ARG A 345 -18.24 -26.65 13.01
N ALA A 346 -18.24 -27.96 12.76
CA ALA A 346 -19.48 -28.73 12.63
C ALA A 346 -20.24 -28.80 13.96
N ALA A 347 -19.53 -29.01 15.08
CA ALA A 347 -20.19 -29.25 16.37
C ALA A 347 -21.14 -28.11 16.80
N PRO A 348 -20.76 -26.81 16.77
CA PRO A 348 -21.69 -25.72 17.11
C PRO A 348 -22.98 -25.73 16.28
N LEU A 349 -22.90 -26.01 14.98
CA LEU A 349 -24.04 -26.04 14.06
C LEU A 349 -25.01 -27.21 14.31
N LEU A 350 -24.50 -28.28 14.92
CA LEU A 350 -25.26 -29.48 15.27
C LEU A 350 -25.88 -29.39 16.67
N THR A 351 -25.53 -28.37 17.46
CA THR A 351 -26.10 -28.13 18.80
C THR A 351 -27.30 -27.17 18.79
N ASN A 352 -27.91 -26.92 19.96
CA ASN A 352 -29.09 -26.06 20.13
C ASN A 352 -30.33 -26.51 19.30
N ASP A 353 -30.75 -27.78 19.44
CA ASP A 353 -31.88 -28.37 18.71
C ASP A 353 -31.77 -28.29 17.17
N GLY A 354 -30.56 -28.05 16.65
CA GLY A 354 -30.27 -27.87 15.23
C GLY A 354 -30.75 -26.56 14.64
N LYS A 355 -31.01 -25.51 15.45
CA LYS A 355 -31.49 -24.21 14.95
C LYS A 355 -30.55 -23.59 13.91
N SER A 356 -29.25 -23.48 14.23
CA SER A 356 -28.27 -22.92 13.30
C SER A 356 -28.09 -23.82 12.07
N GLY A 357 -28.17 -25.15 12.23
CA GLY A 357 -28.21 -26.09 11.10
C GLY A 357 -29.43 -25.89 10.18
N LYS A 358 -30.62 -25.64 10.74
CA LYS A 358 -31.83 -25.29 9.97
C LYS A 358 -31.67 -23.98 9.22
N GLU A 359 -31.16 -22.95 9.91
CA GLU A 359 -30.91 -21.64 9.29
C GLU A 359 -29.90 -21.75 8.14
N LEU A 360 -28.88 -22.61 8.28
CA LEU A 360 -27.92 -22.93 7.22
C LEU A 360 -28.58 -23.63 6.03
N ASN A 361 -29.55 -24.52 6.25
CA ASN A 361 -30.30 -25.12 5.15
C ASN A 361 -31.17 -24.09 4.41
N GLU A 362 -31.88 -23.24 5.16
CA GLU A 362 -32.76 -22.20 4.63
C GLU A 362 -31.99 -21.12 3.85
N ASN A 363 -30.76 -20.80 4.29
CA ASN A 363 -29.92 -19.74 3.74
C ASN A 363 -28.59 -20.27 3.18
N TYR A 364 -28.63 -21.47 2.57
CA TYR A 364 -27.43 -22.20 2.16
C TYR A 364 -26.48 -21.39 1.27
N LEU A 365 -27.01 -20.73 0.22
CA LEU A 365 -26.23 -19.91 -0.71
C LEU A 365 -25.63 -18.64 -0.07
N ARG A 366 -26.14 -18.23 1.10
CA ARG A 366 -25.62 -17.09 1.85
C ARG A 366 -24.48 -17.51 2.77
N TYR A 367 -24.67 -18.57 3.56
CA TYR A 367 -23.73 -18.92 4.63
C TYR A 367 -22.61 -19.87 4.20
N VAL A 368 -22.82 -20.72 3.20
CA VAL A 368 -21.79 -21.68 2.75
C VAL A 368 -20.53 -21.01 2.21
N PRO A 369 -20.62 -19.95 1.37
CA PRO A 369 -19.44 -19.20 0.95
C PRO A 369 -18.62 -18.60 2.10
N ILE A 370 -19.29 -18.24 3.19
CA ILE A 370 -18.68 -17.64 4.38
C ILE A 370 -17.91 -18.70 5.17
N ILE A 371 -18.58 -19.80 5.53
CA ILE A 371 -18.03 -20.83 6.41
C ILE A 371 -17.00 -21.73 5.73
N THR A 372 -17.04 -21.82 4.39
CA THR A 372 -16.00 -22.49 3.58
C THR A 372 -14.90 -21.52 3.12
N HIS A 373 -15.05 -20.22 3.41
CA HIS A 373 -14.19 -19.12 2.96
C HIS A 373 -14.06 -18.99 1.43
N THR A 374 -14.96 -19.60 0.65
CA THR A 374 -14.90 -19.50 -0.81
C THR A 374 -15.18 -18.09 -1.30
N MET A 375 -15.95 -17.30 -0.56
CA MET A 375 -16.24 -15.89 -0.88
C MET A 375 -15.00 -14.99 -0.97
N TYR A 376 -13.89 -15.40 -0.34
CA TYR A 376 -12.65 -14.61 -0.31
C TYR A 376 -11.65 -15.03 -1.37
N ASN A 377 -11.81 -16.24 -1.90
CA ASN A 377 -10.86 -16.86 -2.79
C ASN A 377 -11.52 -17.28 -4.14
N SER A 378 -12.71 -16.78 -4.44
CA SER A 378 -13.46 -17.10 -5.66
C SER A 378 -14.10 -15.84 -6.23
N ASP A 379 -14.44 -15.93 -7.51
CA ASP A 379 -15.26 -14.96 -8.22
C ASP A 379 -16.68 -14.91 -7.58
N PRO A 380 -17.20 -13.73 -7.21
CA PRO A 380 -18.55 -13.56 -6.66
C PRO A 380 -19.65 -14.23 -7.51
N GLU A 381 -19.53 -14.18 -8.84
CA GLU A 381 -20.53 -14.72 -9.77
C GLU A 381 -20.54 -16.25 -9.77
N LYS A 382 -19.42 -16.87 -9.38
CA LYS A 382 -19.28 -18.33 -9.27
C LYS A 382 -19.71 -18.88 -7.92
N LEU A 383 -19.98 -18.05 -6.92
CA LEU A 383 -20.25 -18.52 -5.56
C LEU A 383 -21.50 -19.39 -5.45
N ALA A 384 -22.55 -19.10 -6.22
CA ALA A 384 -23.76 -19.92 -6.25
C ALA A 384 -23.46 -21.31 -6.83
N GLU A 385 -22.80 -21.37 -8.00
CA GLU A 385 -22.37 -22.62 -8.65
C GLU A 385 -21.48 -23.46 -7.73
N ILE A 386 -20.48 -22.82 -7.10
CA ILE A 386 -19.56 -23.47 -6.15
C ILE A 386 -20.33 -24.05 -4.97
N SER A 387 -21.23 -23.27 -4.37
CA SER A 387 -22.01 -23.69 -3.21
C SER A 387 -22.92 -24.87 -3.54
N GLU A 388 -23.62 -24.82 -4.67
CA GLU A 388 -24.47 -25.93 -5.12
C GLU A 388 -23.67 -27.22 -5.36
N ARG A 389 -22.51 -27.12 -6.00
CA ARG A 389 -21.62 -28.27 -6.21
C ARG A 389 -21.15 -28.87 -4.88
N ILE A 390 -20.81 -28.03 -3.89
CA ILE A 390 -20.48 -28.48 -2.53
C ILE A 390 -21.69 -29.18 -1.89
N LYS A 391 -22.89 -28.63 -2.03
CA LYS A 391 -24.12 -29.23 -1.49
C LYS A 391 -24.35 -30.63 -2.04
N VAL A 392 -24.33 -30.75 -3.36
CA VAL A 392 -24.59 -32.02 -4.06
C VAL A 392 -23.53 -33.05 -3.69
N TYR A 393 -22.25 -32.66 -3.62
CA TYR A 393 -21.17 -33.59 -3.33
C TYR A 393 -21.22 -34.17 -1.91
N TYR A 394 -21.48 -33.35 -0.89
CA TYR A 394 -21.47 -33.81 0.50
C TYR A 394 -22.83 -34.32 0.98
N PHE A 395 -23.93 -33.70 0.54
CA PHE A 395 -25.26 -33.93 1.12
C PHE A 395 -26.26 -34.49 0.11
N GLY A 396 -26.00 -34.35 -1.20
CA GLY A 396 -26.97 -34.71 -2.23
C GLY A 396 -28.27 -33.93 -2.05
N THR A 397 -29.36 -34.65 -1.74
CA THR A 397 -30.67 -34.07 -1.44
C THR A 397 -30.99 -34.01 0.06
N ALA A 398 -30.09 -34.49 0.93
CA ALA A 398 -30.30 -34.49 2.37
C ALA A 398 -30.05 -33.11 2.99
N ASP A 399 -30.79 -32.80 4.06
CA ASP A 399 -30.57 -31.59 4.85
C ASP A 399 -29.34 -31.73 5.76
N ILE A 400 -28.71 -30.59 6.06
CA ILE A 400 -27.64 -30.48 7.05
C ILE A 400 -28.24 -30.63 8.45
N GLY A 401 -27.75 -31.60 9.21
CA GLY A 401 -28.19 -31.81 10.59
C GLY A 401 -27.50 -33.02 11.24
N PRO A 402 -28.00 -33.46 12.41
CA PRO A 402 -27.40 -34.57 13.17
C PRO A 402 -27.21 -35.88 12.38
N GLN A 403 -28.06 -36.14 11.37
CA GLN A 403 -27.98 -37.34 10.52
C GLN A 403 -26.90 -37.24 9.42
N THR A 404 -26.47 -36.02 9.09
CA THR A 404 -25.45 -35.71 8.08
C THR A 404 -24.20 -35.10 8.72
N ASP A 405 -23.96 -35.40 10.01
CA ASP A 405 -22.87 -34.82 10.79
C ASP A 405 -21.49 -35.14 10.21
N SER A 406 -21.25 -36.39 9.82
CA SER A 406 -19.99 -36.80 9.20
C SER A 406 -19.71 -36.08 7.88
N GLN A 407 -20.74 -35.82 7.08
CA GLN A 407 -20.67 -35.09 5.82
C GLN A 407 -20.31 -33.61 6.08
N LEU A 408 -20.93 -33.00 7.09
CA LEU A 408 -20.62 -31.64 7.51
C LEU A 408 -19.18 -31.51 8.01
N VAL A 409 -18.72 -32.46 8.85
CA VAL A 409 -17.33 -32.54 9.32
C VAL A 409 -16.38 -32.67 8.13
N ASN A 410 -16.70 -33.52 7.17
CA ASN A 410 -15.86 -33.74 5.99
C ASN A 410 -15.78 -32.49 5.10
N MET A 411 -16.91 -31.80 4.87
CA MET A 411 -16.94 -30.53 4.13
C MET A 411 -15.99 -29.49 4.74
N PHE A 412 -16.07 -29.28 6.06
CA PHE A 412 -15.19 -28.33 6.75
C PHE A 412 -13.72 -28.77 6.76
N THR A 413 -13.48 -30.06 6.98
CA THR A 413 -12.13 -30.65 6.96
C THR A 413 -11.47 -30.37 5.61
N ASP A 414 -12.21 -30.54 4.51
CA ASP A 414 -11.64 -30.37 3.19
C ASP A 414 -11.42 -28.93 2.79
N ALA A 415 -12.44 -28.08 2.99
CA ALA A 415 -12.37 -26.67 2.66
C ALA A 415 -11.20 -25.98 3.39
N SER A 416 -11.00 -26.34 4.66
CA SER A 416 -10.07 -25.62 5.55
C SER A 416 -8.67 -26.23 5.62
N PHE A 417 -8.53 -27.55 5.42
CA PHE A 417 -7.29 -28.28 5.71
C PHE A 417 -6.87 -29.28 4.62
N THR A 418 -7.73 -30.22 4.19
CA THR A 418 -7.33 -31.26 3.21
C THR A 418 -6.89 -30.66 1.89
N TYR A 419 -7.75 -29.84 1.27
CA TYR A 419 -7.46 -29.23 -0.02
C TYR A 419 -6.18 -28.38 0.01
N PRO A 420 -6.03 -27.40 0.92
CA PRO A 420 -4.81 -26.59 0.96
C PRO A 420 -3.56 -27.39 1.36
N LEU A 421 -3.67 -28.44 2.18
CA LEU A 421 -2.53 -29.32 2.51
C LEU A 421 -2.01 -30.01 1.24
N ILE A 422 -2.88 -30.75 0.55
CA ILE A 422 -2.49 -31.50 -0.64
C ILE A 422 -2.02 -30.55 -1.74
N LYS A 423 -2.73 -29.44 -1.97
CA LYS A 423 -2.33 -28.42 -2.96
C LYS A 423 -0.94 -27.86 -2.67
N SER A 424 -0.62 -27.58 -1.40
CA SER A 424 0.70 -27.06 -1.01
C SER A 424 1.83 -28.07 -1.26
N VAL A 425 1.59 -29.36 -0.96
CA VAL A 425 2.55 -30.45 -1.18
C VAL A 425 2.81 -30.65 -2.67
N LEU A 426 1.73 -30.74 -3.48
CA LEU A 426 1.84 -30.92 -4.93
C LEU A 426 2.50 -29.72 -5.64
N SER A 427 2.34 -28.51 -5.08
CA SER A 427 2.96 -27.29 -5.62
C SER A 427 4.45 -27.17 -5.28
N HIS A 428 4.95 -27.89 -4.27
CA HIS A 428 6.33 -27.79 -3.79
C HIS A 428 7.26 -28.82 -4.48
N LYS A 429 7.59 -28.57 -5.76
CA LYS A 429 8.50 -29.42 -6.53
C LYS A 429 9.95 -29.30 -6.00
N ASN A 430 10.62 -30.43 -5.76
CA ASN A 430 12.07 -30.57 -5.46
C ASN A 430 12.57 -30.47 -3.99
N LYS A 431 11.77 -30.81 -2.96
CA LYS A 431 12.27 -30.91 -1.57
C LYS A 431 11.67 -32.07 -0.77
N THR A 432 12.46 -32.61 0.17
CA THR A 432 12.04 -33.65 1.10
C THR A 432 10.88 -33.18 1.95
N THR A 433 9.71 -33.81 1.75
CA THR A 433 8.46 -33.47 2.43
C THR A 433 7.92 -34.72 3.11
N TYR A 434 7.65 -34.63 4.41
CA TYR A 434 7.03 -35.71 5.19
C TYR A 434 5.57 -35.34 5.48
N VAL A 435 4.63 -36.22 5.14
CA VAL A 435 3.20 -35.99 5.34
C VAL A 435 2.65 -36.95 6.39
N TYR A 436 1.81 -36.49 7.32
CA TYR A 436 1.09 -37.35 8.26
C TYR A 436 -0.41 -37.07 8.31
N LEU A 437 -1.17 -38.10 8.67
CA LEU A 437 -2.56 -38.02 9.10
C LEU A 437 -2.66 -38.56 10.52
N TYR A 438 -3.05 -37.71 11.46
CA TYR A 438 -3.26 -38.09 12.85
C TYR A 438 -4.73 -38.49 13.07
N ASP A 439 -4.94 -39.73 13.49
CA ASP A 439 -6.23 -40.40 13.60
C ASP A 439 -6.30 -41.25 14.89
N HIS A 440 -5.56 -40.82 15.92
CA HIS A 440 -5.63 -41.41 17.24
C HIS A 440 -6.57 -40.57 18.13
N ASN A 441 -7.73 -41.14 18.42
CA ASN A 441 -8.71 -40.54 19.31
C ASN A 441 -8.28 -40.73 20.78
N ASN A 442 -7.50 -39.77 21.29
CA ASN A 442 -7.02 -39.79 22.66
C ASN A 442 -8.18 -39.59 23.67
N GLN A 443 -8.00 -40.03 24.92
CA GLN A 443 -9.08 -40.00 25.90
C GLN A 443 -9.39 -38.58 26.43
N ALA A 444 -8.61 -37.58 26.05
CA ALA A 444 -8.79 -36.21 26.46
C ALA A 444 -9.99 -35.59 25.73
N LYS A 445 -11.13 -35.51 26.44
CA LYS A 445 -12.37 -34.88 25.96
C LYS A 445 -12.31 -33.35 25.98
N MET A 446 -11.25 -32.77 25.42
CA MET A 446 -10.96 -31.33 25.42
C MET A 446 -12.18 -30.52 24.97
N TYR A 447 -12.81 -30.88 23.85
CA TYR A 447 -13.95 -30.13 23.31
C TYR A 447 -15.26 -30.33 24.09
N LYS A 448 -15.53 -31.53 24.65
CA LYS A 448 -16.69 -31.74 25.53
C LYS A 448 -16.62 -30.84 26.76
N ASN A 449 -15.43 -30.67 27.33
CA ASN A 449 -15.20 -29.86 28.52
C ASN A 449 -15.10 -28.35 28.21
N GLN A 450 -14.63 -27.97 27.02
CA GLN A 450 -14.42 -26.57 26.63
C GLN A 450 -15.67 -25.91 26.02
N TYR A 451 -16.53 -26.70 25.36
CA TYR A 451 -17.70 -26.17 24.67
C TYR A 451 -19.02 -26.73 25.19
N GLY A 452 -19.06 -27.96 25.73
CA GLY A 452 -20.32 -28.60 26.14
C GLY A 452 -21.21 -29.03 24.97
N ILE A 453 -20.64 -29.08 23.77
CA ILE A 453 -21.35 -29.05 22.48
C ILE A 453 -21.26 -30.44 21.81
N TYR A 454 -22.41 -31.13 21.75
CA TYR A 454 -22.69 -32.41 21.06
C TYR A 454 -22.16 -33.69 21.74
N GLU A 455 -23.08 -34.64 22.05
CA GLU A 455 -22.74 -35.87 22.79
C GLU A 455 -22.02 -36.93 21.95
N LYS A 456 -22.23 -36.91 20.63
CA LYS A 456 -21.65 -37.89 19.71
C LYS A 456 -20.21 -37.50 19.35
N ASP A 457 -19.36 -38.50 19.31
CA ASP A 457 -17.97 -38.38 18.86
C ASP A 457 -17.94 -38.11 17.35
N LEU A 458 -17.34 -36.97 16.96
CA LEU A 458 -17.22 -36.54 15.57
C LEU A 458 -15.85 -36.91 14.94
N GLY A 459 -15.02 -37.69 15.65
CA GLY A 459 -13.70 -38.12 15.20
C GLY A 459 -12.57 -37.30 15.82
N VAL A 460 -11.42 -37.27 15.15
CA VAL A 460 -10.22 -36.59 15.68
C VAL A 460 -10.20 -35.10 15.32
N TYR A 461 -10.55 -34.27 16.30
CA TYR A 461 -10.74 -32.82 16.20
C TYR A 461 -9.46 -32.03 15.95
N HIS A 462 -9.64 -30.80 15.47
CA HIS A 462 -8.57 -29.82 15.31
C HIS A 462 -7.80 -29.54 16.61
N GLY A 463 -6.49 -29.81 16.56
CA GLY A 463 -5.53 -29.60 17.64
C GLY A 463 -5.41 -30.76 18.63
N GLN A 464 -6.11 -31.88 18.43
CA GLN A 464 -6.03 -33.00 19.38
C GLN A 464 -4.64 -33.62 19.49
N GLU A 465 -3.82 -33.58 18.43
CA GLU A 465 -2.45 -34.08 18.47
C GLU A 465 -1.55 -33.24 19.40
N LEU A 466 -1.93 -31.98 19.66
CA LEU A 466 -1.18 -31.10 20.56
C LEU A 466 -1.25 -31.55 22.02
N ILE A 467 -2.30 -32.27 22.41
CA ILE A 467 -2.47 -32.85 23.76
C ILE A 467 -1.32 -33.82 24.08
N GLU A 468 -0.82 -34.52 23.07
CA GLU A 468 0.24 -35.51 23.19
C GLU A 468 1.63 -34.91 22.96
N LEU A 469 1.72 -33.65 22.49
CA LEU A 469 2.95 -32.90 22.31
C LEU A 469 3.24 -31.94 23.48
N PHE A 470 2.22 -31.43 24.18
CA PHE A 470 2.35 -30.43 25.24
C PHE A 470 1.49 -30.74 26.47
N ALA A 471 2.08 -30.73 27.67
CA ALA A 471 1.40 -31.13 28.91
C ALA A 471 0.31 -30.16 29.41
N GLY A 472 0.29 -28.93 28.89
CA GLY A 472 -0.66 -27.88 29.28
C GLY A 472 -1.85 -27.69 28.34
N PHE A 473 -1.88 -28.40 27.21
CA PHE A 473 -2.90 -28.19 26.19
C PHE A 473 -4.18 -28.98 26.50
N GLY A 474 -5.34 -28.32 26.45
CA GLY A 474 -6.64 -28.97 26.60
C GLY A 474 -7.03 -29.45 28.01
N ASN A 475 -6.36 -28.98 29.08
CA ASN A 475 -6.58 -29.43 30.47
C ASN A 475 -6.47 -30.96 30.62
N SER A 476 -5.57 -31.60 29.87
CA SER A 476 -5.62 -33.04 29.58
C SER A 476 -5.37 -34.00 30.75
N GLY A 477 -5.10 -33.53 31.96
CA GLY A 477 -4.76 -34.41 33.08
C GLY A 477 -3.59 -35.34 32.72
N LYS A 478 -3.55 -36.54 33.32
CA LYS A 478 -2.54 -37.56 33.04
C LYS A 478 -2.95 -38.37 31.80
N LEU A 479 -2.08 -38.45 30.79
CA LEU A 479 -2.30 -39.26 29.59
C LEU A 479 -2.60 -40.74 29.94
N SER A 480 -3.48 -41.37 29.16
CA SER A 480 -3.73 -42.82 29.26
C SER A 480 -2.46 -43.62 28.90
N SER A 481 -2.41 -44.92 29.19
CA SER A 481 -1.26 -45.74 28.82
C SER A 481 -1.02 -45.82 27.31
N ASP A 482 -2.09 -45.72 26.51
CA ASP A 482 -1.99 -45.78 25.06
C ASP A 482 -1.66 -44.40 24.47
N ASP A 483 -2.31 -43.34 24.96
CA ASP A 483 -2.00 -41.94 24.62
C ASP A 483 -0.53 -41.63 24.96
N LEU A 484 -0.02 -42.18 26.07
CA LEU A 484 1.40 -42.03 26.45
C LEU A 484 2.35 -42.70 25.44
N LYS A 485 1.99 -43.87 24.90
CA LYS A 485 2.81 -44.53 23.86
C LYS A 485 2.84 -43.71 22.58
N ILE A 486 1.68 -43.21 22.13
CA ILE A 486 1.59 -42.36 20.94
C ILE A 486 2.35 -41.05 21.17
N SER A 487 2.16 -40.40 22.31
CA SER A 487 2.92 -39.20 22.71
C SER A 487 4.43 -39.41 22.65
N LYS A 488 4.96 -40.52 23.17
CA LYS A 488 6.41 -40.82 23.06
C LYS A 488 6.86 -40.96 21.61
N HIS A 489 6.05 -41.57 20.74
CA HIS A 489 6.34 -41.66 19.31
C HIS A 489 6.32 -40.29 18.62
N LEU A 490 5.32 -39.45 18.92
CA LEU A 490 5.24 -38.09 18.35
C LEU A 490 6.44 -37.23 18.78
N ILE A 491 6.80 -37.24 20.07
CA ILE A 491 7.98 -36.52 20.56
C ILE A 491 9.25 -37.00 19.85
N ASP A 492 9.40 -38.30 19.62
CA ASP A 492 10.53 -38.84 18.86
C ASP A 492 10.53 -38.34 17.41
N TYR A 493 9.41 -38.45 16.68
CA TYR A 493 9.34 -38.00 15.29
C TYR A 493 9.65 -36.50 15.13
N TRP A 494 9.07 -35.65 15.99
CA TRP A 494 9.28 -34.20 15.94
C TRP A 494 10.73 -33.82 16.28
N THR A 495 11.30 -34.41 17.34
CA THR A 495 12.67 -34.09 17.76
C THR A 495 13.71 -34.70 16.83
N ASN A 496 13.50 -35.91 16.32
CA ASN A 496 14.36 -36.50 15.28
C ASN A 496 14.36 -35.66 14.01
N PHE A 497 13.19 -35.18 13.57
CA PHE A 497 13.12 -34.28 12.43
C PHE A 497 13.89 -32.99 12.70
N ALA A 498 13.75 -32.39 13.88
CA ALA A 498 14.50 -31.19 14.23
C ALA A 498 16.02 -31.41 14.27
N ILE A 499 16.47 -32.54 14.80
CA ILE A 499 17.90 -32.87 14.94
C ILE A 499 18.51 -33.24 13.58
N TYR A 500 17.86 -34.13 12.82
CA TYR A 500 18.44 -34.79 11.65
C TYR A 500 17.85 -34.35 10.31
N GLY A 501 16.72 -33.66 10.31
CA GLY A 501 15.93 -33.40 9.09
C GLY A 501 15.17 -34.63 8.58
N ASN A 502 15.11 -35.69 9.39
CA ASN A 502 14.44 -36.95 9.09
C ASN A 502 13.73 -37.46 10.36
N PRO A 503 12.40 -37.72 10.33
CA PRO A 503 11.65 -38.10 11.53
C PRO A 503 12.05 -39.46 12.11
N ASN A 504 12.72 -40.33 11.34
CA ASN A 504 13.07 -41.68 11.78
C ASN A 504 14.25 -41.73 12.79
N GLY A 505 15.10 -40.70 12.85
CA GLY A 505 16.28 -40.71 13.72
C GLY A 505 17.39 -41.65 13.25
N LYS A 506 18.23 -42.13 14.20
CA LYS A 506 19.36 -43.05 13.93
C LYS A 506 19.05 -44.53 14.19
N ASP A 507 18.07 -44.84 15.05
CA ASP A 507 17.70 -46.20 15.43
C ASP A 507 16.47 -46.68 14.62
N PHE A 508 16.74 -47.31 13.48
CA PHE A 508 15.72 -47.74 12.51
C PHE A 508 14.95 -49.02 12.89
N ALA A 509 15.29 -49.68 14.00
CA ALA A 509 14.99 -51.09 14.19
C ALA A 509 13.64 -51.43 14.86
N SER A 510 12.88 -50.46 15.39
CA SER A 510 11.70 -50.74 16.22
C SER A 510 10.39 -50.09 15.78
N ARG A 511 10.33 -49.42 14.62
CA ARG A 511 9.14 -48.68 14.15
C ARG A 511 9.01 -48.71 12.63
N GLU A 512 7.80 -48.42 12.14
CA GLU A 512 7.56 -48.17 10.71
C GLU A 512 8.45 -47.01 10.22
N ILE A 513 9.09 -47.21 9.07
CA ILE A 513 9.93 -46.20 8.43
C ILE A 513 9.03 -45.16 7.75
N TRP A 514 9.03 -43.94 8.28
CA TRP A 514 8.36 -42.81 7.67
C TRP A 514 9.16 -42.31 6.47
N ILE A 515 8.73 -42.67 5.27
CA ILE A 515 9.35 -42.23 4.02
C ILE A 515 8.83 -40.85 3.60
N PRO A 516 9.67 -40.01 2.97
CA PRO A 516 9.21 -38.75 2.40
C PRO A 516 8.24 -39.02 1.25
N THR A 517 7.26 -38.13 1.09
CA THR A 517 6.23 -38.28 0.06
C THR A 517 6.85 -38.23 -1.34
N LYS A 518 6.44 -39.15 -2.22
CA LYS A 518 6.85 -39.13 -3.62
C LYS A 518 5.99 -38.12 -4.36
N ILE A 519 6.63 -37.13 -4.97
CA ILE A 519 5.92 -36.07 -5.70
C ILE A 519 5.34 -36.69 -7.00
N GLY A 520 4.02 -36.89 -7.04
CA GLY A 520 3.23 -37.42 -8.16
C GLY A 520 1.81 -36.82 -8.18
N SER A 521 0.81 -37.51 -8.75
CA SER A 521 -0.61 -37.12 -8.65
C SER A 521 -1.26 -37.46 -7.30
N GLU A 522 -0.53 -38.13 -6.42
CA GLU A 522 -0.98 -38.63 -5.13
C GLU A 522 0.01 -38.24 -4.04
N VAL A 523 -0.46 -38.13 -2.79
CA VAL A 523 0.36 -37.80 -1.62
C VAL A 523 0.42 -39.01 -0.69
N ASP A 524 1.63 -39.58 -0.54
CA ASP A 524 1.94 -40.62 0.44
C ASP A 524 2.12 -40.01 1.83
N TYR A 525 1.63 -40.68 2.87
CA TYR A 525 1.60 -40.15 4.23
C TYR A 525 1.77 -41.23 5.31
N LEU A 526 2.24 -40.84 6.49
CA LEU A 526 2.22 -41.69 7.67
C LEU A 526 0.85 -41.57 8.35
N TRP A 527 0.13 -42.68 8.46
CA TRP A 527 -1.14 -42.73 9.18
C TRP A 527 -0.87 -43.13 10.63
N ILE A 528 -1.15 -42.22 11.56
CA ILE A 528 -0.92 -42.38 13.00
C ILE A 528 -2.27 -42.68 13.65
N ARG A 529 -2.46 -43.88 14.19
CA ARG A 529 -3.75 -44.34 14.74
C ARG A 529 -3.58 -45.11 16.04
N SER A 530 -4.70 -45.42 16.69
CA SER A 530 -4.70 -46.34 17.82
C SER A 530 -4.08 -47.68 17.42
N GLY A 531 -3.07 -48.13 18.18
CA GLY A 531 -2.35 -49.38 17.92
C GLY A 531 -1.09 -49.25 17.05
N GLY A 532 -0.75 -48.07 16.52
CA GLY A 532 0.54 -47.82 15.86
C GLY A 532 0.48 -46.89 14.65
N SER A 533 1.59 -46.79 13.91
CA SER A 533 1.71 -45.96 12.72
C SER A 533 2.13 -46.80 11.51
N SER A 534 1.57 -46.51 10.34
CA SER A 534 1.87 -47.22 9.08
C SER A 534 1.87 -46.27 7.89
N MET A 535 2.72 -46.50 6.89
CA MET A 535 2.67 -45.72 5.64
C MET A 535 1.42 -46.06 4.83
N ALA A 536 0.78 -45.02 4.27
CA ALA A 536 -0.38 -45.09 3.40
C ALA A 536 -0.20 -44.21 2.15
N LYS A 537 -1.01 -44.44 1.12
CA LYS A 537 -0.96 -43.73 -0.18
C LYS A 537 -2.25 -42.97 -0.45
N GLY A 538 -2.17 -41.94 -1.29
CA GLY A 538 -3.34 -41.24 -1.82
C GLY A 538 -4.19 -40.57 -0.75
N LEU A 539 -3.61 -39.68 0.06
CA LEU A 539 -4.32 -38.93 1.10
C LEU A 539 -5.59 -38.25 0.54
N LEU A 540 -6.76 -38.80 0.86
CA LEU A 540 -8.09 -38.26 0.53
C LEU A 540 -8.24 -37.78 -0.94
N LEU A 541 -7.73 -38.56 -1.90
CA LEU A 541 -7.56 -38.15 -3.30
C LEU A 541 -8.87 -37.69 -3.97
N ASP A 542 -9.98 -38.40 -3.79
CA ASP A 542 -11.25 -38.07 -4.45
C ASP A 542 -11.85 -36.76 -3.93
N ARG A 543 -11.71 -36.52 -2.62
CA ARG A 543 -12.11 -35.26 -1.97
C ARG A 543 -11.25 -34.11 -2.49
N TYR A 544 -9.93 -34.30 -2.60
CA TYR A 544 -9.04 -33.32 -3.22
C TYR A 544 -9.43 -33.01 -4.67
N LYS A 545 -9.66 -34.03 -5.51
CA LYS A 545 -10.04 -33.85 -6.92
C LYS A 545 -11.34 -33.07 -7.05
N PHE A 546 -12.32 -33.29 -6.17
CA PHE A 546 -13.55 -32.51 -6.15
C PHE A 546 -13.25 -31.02 -5.90
N TRP A 547 -12.52 -30.67 -4.84
CA TRP A 547 -12.18 -29.28 -4.54
C TRP A 547 -11.31 -28.63 -5.62
N ASP A 548 -10.38 -29.38 -6.21
CA ASP A 548 -9.53 -28.89 -7.30
C ASP A 548 -10.31 -28.68 -8.61
N SER A 549 -11.51 -29.27 -8.73
CA SER A 549 -12.42 -29.07 -9.88
C SER A 549 -13.35 -27.85 -9.73
N LEU A 550 -13.42 -27.24 -8.55
CA LEU A 550 -14.22 -26.03 -8.34
C LEU A 550 -13.50 -24.82 -8.96
N PRO A 551 -14.22 -23.84 -9.51
CA PRO A 551 -13.64 -22.61 -10.08
C PRO A 551 -13.19 -21.65 -8.97
N LEU A 552 -12.31 -22.12 -8.08
CA LEU A 552 -11.73 -21.30 -7.04
C LEU A 552 -10.70 -20.36 -7.68
N GLY A 553 -10.93 -19.06 -7.48
CA GLY A 553 -10.05 -17.98 -7.94
C GLY A 553 -8.71 -18.05 -7.22
N LEU A 554 -7.79 -18.88 -7.70
CA LEU A 554 -6.38 -18.82 -7.32
C LEU A 554 -5.58 -17.93 -8.29
N ASN A 555 -6.22 -17.38 -9.33
CA ASN A 555 -5.64 -16.50 -10.35
C ASN A 555 -5.92 -15.00 -10.10
N TRP A 556 -5.57 -14.47 -8.92
CA TRP A 556 -5.74 -13.04 -8.57
C TRP A 556 -4.93 -12.05 -9.44
N LEU A 557 -4.13 -12.55 -10.39
CA LEU A 557 -3.27 -11.76 -11.28
C LEU A 557 -3.87 -11.51 -12.67
N GLU A 558 -5.00 -12.13 -13.04
CA GLU A 558 -5.58 -11.92 -14.39
C GLU A 558 -6.36 -10.61 -14.55
N LEU A 559 -6.62 -9.87 -13.47
CA LEU A 559 -7.24 -8.54 -13.51
C LEU A 559 -6.26 -7.38 -13.81
N ASP A 560 -4.95 -7.63 -14.01
CA ASP A 560 -3.99 -6.66 -14.59
C ASP A 560 -3.55 -7.06 -16.02
N SER A 561 -4.40 -7.81 -16.73
CA SER A 561 -4.16 -8.23 -18.13
C SER A 561 -4.21 -7.08 -19.15
N SER A 562 -4.61 -5.87 -18.74
CA SER A 562 -4.53 -4.67 -19.59
C SER A 562 -3.08 -4.23 -19.93
N LYS A 563 -2.06 -4.82 -19.28
CA LYS A 563 -0.64 -4.55 -19.57
C LYS A 563 0.10 -5.65 -20.35
N GLN A 564 -0.52 -6.81 -20.63
CA GLN A 564 0.16 -7.91 -21.34
C GLN A 564 -0.05 -7.94 -22.86
N LEU A 565 -0.86 -7.04 -23.43
CA LEU A 565 -1.09 -6.99 -24.88
C LEU A 565 0.02 -6.29 -25.72
N SER A 566 1.16 -5.90 -25.14
CA SER A 566 2.25 -5.26 -25.91
C SER A 566 3.55 -6.07 -26.02
N LYS A 567 3.58 -7.35 -25.64
CA LYS A 567 4.77 -8.20 -25.78
C LYS A 567 4.44 -9.58 -26.35
N ARG A 568 4.03 -9.62 -27.62
CA ARG A 568 4.15 -10.82 -28.45
C ARG A 568 4.30 -10.42 -29.91
N GLN A 569 5.56 -10.23 -30.33
CA GLN A 569 6.07 -10.61 -31.64
C GLN A 569 7.57 -10.28 -31.70
N LEU A 570 8.39 -11.33 -31.65
CA LEU A 570 9.60 -11.57 -32.45
C LEU A 570 10.40 -12.68 -31.76
N THR A 571 10.07 -13.91 -32.14
CA THR A 571 10.88 -15.12 -31.92
C THR A 571 11.97 -15.22 -32.98
N ASP A 572 13.05 -15.91 -32.57
CA ASP A 572 14.11 -16.58 -33.34
C ASP A 572 15.16 -15.75 -34.09
N GLN A 573 16.43 -15.88 -33.66
CA GLN A 573 17.33 -16.92 -34.18
C GLN A 573 18.62 -17.06 -33.34
N THR A 574 18.74 -18.24 -32.71
CA THR A 574 19.92 -19.13 -32.57
C THR A 574 21.35 -18.58 -32.80
N THR A 575 22.27 -18.78 -31.85
CA THR A 575 23.27 -19.89 -31.87
C THR A 575 24.36 -19.78 -30.76
N THR A 576 24.43 -20.85 -29.94
CA THR A 576 25.62 -21.60 -29.43
C THR A 576 26.78 -20.89 -28.68
N GLU A 577 26.77 -21.03 -27.34
CA GLU A 577 27.69 -21.82 -26.46
C GLU A 577 29.25 -21.75 -26.57
N PRO A 578 30.06 -22.19 -25.56
CA PRO A 578 29.76 -22.51 -24.13
C PRO A 578 30.86 -22.18 -23.06
N PHE A 579 30.44 -22.29 -21.79
CA PHE A 579 31.06 -22.90 -20.59
C PHE A 579 32.50 -22.63 -20.03
N GLN A 580 32.48 -22.42 -18.69
CA GLN A 580 33.30 -23.02 -17.61
C GLN A 580 34.75 -22.54 -17.33
N SER A 581 34.99 -21.99 -16.13
CA SER A 581 35.53 -22.65 -14.91
C SER A 581 37.08 -22.61 -14.90
N LYS A 582 37.88 -22.50 -13.85
CA LYS A 582 37.91 -22.86 -12.42
C LYS A 582 39.11 -22.05 -11.84
N GLU A 583 39.01 -21.40 -10.69
CA GLU A 583 39.44 -21.92 -9.37
C GLU A 583 40.97 -21.95 -9.10
N PHE A 584 41.34 -21.49 -7.90
CA PHE A 584 42.53 -21.78 -7.09
C PHE A 584 43.93 -21.29 -7.55
N PHE A 585 44.55 -20.37 -6.80
CA PHE A 585 45.46 -20.73 -5.69
C PHE A 585 45.93 -19.51 -4.87
N ASP A 586 45.95 -19.74 -3.57
CA ASP A 586 46.58 -18.97 -2.49
C ASP A 586 48.11 -18.97 -2.64
N TYR A 587 48.79 -17.85 -2.37
CA TYR A 587 49.83 -17.78 -1.32
C TYR A 587 50.45 -16.39 -1.19
N GLN A 588 50.62 -16.01 0.07
CA GLN A 588 51.23 -14.80 0.56
C GLN A 588 52.71 -14.61 0.17
N ALA A 589 53.08 -13.34 0.22
CA ALA A 589 54.37 -12.81 0.66
C ALA A 589 55.60 -13.09 -0.24
N TYR A 590 56.27 -12.02 -0.64
CA TYR A 590 57.60 -11.62 -0.15
C TYR A 590 58.14 -10.57 -1.14
N GLN A 591 57.99 -9.29 -0.82
CA GLN A 591 59.07 -8.41 -0.31
C GLN A 591 59.76 -7.63 -1.42
N ALA A 592 59.79 -6.29 -1.34
CA ALA A 592 60.60 -5.48 -0.42
C ALA A 592 62.10 -5.64 -0.76
N ASN A 593 62.94 -4.62 -0.82
CA ASN A 593 62.84 -3.26 -0.31
C ASN A 593 64.07 -2.49 -0.85
N LEU A 594 64.18 -1.22 -0.43
CA LEU A 594 65.41 -0.42 -0.32
C LEU A 594 65.83 0.47 -1.51
N ASN A 595 65.30 1.69 -1.42
CA ASN A 595 66.06 2.91 -1.11
C ASN A 595 67.09 3.50 -2.10
N THR A 596 66.75 4.75 -2.45
CA THR A 596 67.57 5.98 -2.50
C THR A 596 68.33 6.39 -3.77
N MET A 597 68.06 7.66 -4.10
CA MET A 597 68.91 8.68 -4.73
C MET A 597 69.22 8.54 -6.23
N VAL A 598 68.49 9.29 -7.06
CA VAL A 598 68.77 10.68 -7.50
C VAL A 598 69.72 10.69 -8.72
N ASN A 599 69.10 11.10 -9.84
CA ASN A 599 69.62 11.87 -10.98
C ASN A 599 71.06 11.64 -11.43
N THR A 600 71.22 11.40 -12.74
CA THR A 600 71.56 12.44 -13.74
C THR A 600 71.71 11.70 -15.09
N VAL A 601 70.73 11.71 -16.01
CA VAL A 601 70.35 12.80 -16.93
C VAL A 601 71.25 12.83 -18.18
N LEU A 602 70.58 12.89 -19.35
CA LEU A 602 71.08 13.30 -20.68
C LEU A 602 71.98 12.26 -21.41
N VAL A 603 71.92 12.02 -22.71
CA VAL A 603 71.17 12.61 -23.81
C VAL A 603 71.47 11.79 -25.08
N HIS A 604 70.44 11.61 -25.93
CA HIS A 604 70.44 11.13 -27.33
C HIS A 604 69.58 9.90 -27.60
N CYS A 605 68.28 10.04 -27.33
CA CYS A 605 67.25 9.61 -28.28
C CYS A 605 66.17 10.71 -28.36
N CYS A 606 66.66 11.94 -28.53
CA CYS A 606 65.94 13.20 -28.31
C CYS A 606 65.17 13.74 -29.53
N LEU A 607 64.84 12.94 -30.55
CA LEU A 607 64.16 13.50 -31.74
C LEU A 607 63.01 12.66 -32.34
N LEU A 608 62.66 11.48 -31.79
CA LEU A 608 61.50 10.71 -32.27
C LEU A 608 60.42 10.41 -31.22
N THR A 609 60.68 10.65 -29.94
CA THR A 609 59.69 10.41 -28.86
C THR A 609 58.77 11.62 -28.60
N LEU A 610 59.10 12.81 -29.12
CA LEU A 610 58.32 14.03 -28.90
C LEU A 610 57.09 14.20 -29.83
N LEU A 611 56.94 13.38 -30.87
CA LEU A 611 55.75 13.40 -31.73
C LEU A 611 54.74 12.28 -31.42
N ILE A 612 55.17 11.20 -30.74
CA ILE A 612 54.30 10.07 -30.41
C ILE A 612 53.70 10.19 -29.00
N PHE A 613 54.33 10.95 -28.08
CA PHE A 613 53.73 11.22 -26.76
C PHE A 613 52.61 12.27 -26.76
N CYS A 614 52.40 13.00 -27.87
CA CYS A 614 51.36 14.04 -27.94
C CYS A 614 50.02 13.56 -28.52
N ILE A 615 49.94 12.33 -29.04
CA ILE A 615 48.71 11.75 -29.61
C ILE A 615 47.98 10.82 -28.63
N CYS A 616 48.65 10.29 -27.58
CA CYS A 616 48.03 9.39 -26.60
C CYS A 616 47.31 10.06 -25.40
N ASN A 617 47.27 11.39 -25.30
CA ASN A 617 46.55 12.11 -24.22
C ASN A 617 45.52 13.13 -24.76
N ALA A 618 44.93 12.89 -25.94
CA ALA A 618 43.98 13.82 -26.55
C ALA A 618 42.71 14.07 -25.72
N HIS A 619 42.37 13.18 -24.79
CA HIS A 619 41.19 13.26 -23.93
C HIS A 619 41.43 13.93 -22.57
N ILE A 620 42.68 14.28 -22.23
CA ILE A 620 43.00 14.85 -20.92
C ILE A 620 43.17 16.37 -21.02
N VAL A 621 42.41 17.12 -20.23
CA VAL A 621 42.51 18.58 -20.12
C VAL A 621 42.83 18.99 -18.68
N LYS A 622 43.62 20.06 -18.51
CA LYS A 622 43.96 20.63 -17.20
C LYS A 622 43.08 21.84 -16.93
N VAL A 623 42.26 21.76 -15.88
CA VAL A 623 41.49 22.89 -15.34
C VAL A 623 42.15 23.39 -14.06
N GLU A 624 41.69 24.52 -13.53
CA GLU A 624 42.29 25.16 -12.35
C GLU A 624 42.33 24.25 -11.10
N ASN A 625 41.41 23.30 -10.99
CA ASN A 625 41.29 22.40 -9.83
C ASN A 625 41.93 21.00 -10.05
N GLY A 626 42.42 20.68 -11.25
CA GLY A 626 43.05 19.38 -11.54
C GLY A 626 42.93 18.92 -12.99
N PHE A 627 43.27 17.65 -13.24
CA PHE A 627 43.20 17.03 -14.57
C PHE A 627 41.87 16.30 -14.77
N LEU A 628 41.29 16.42 -15.97
CA LEU A 628 40.04 15.79 -16.37
C LEU A 628 40.27 14.90 -17.60
N ARG A 629 39.64 13.74 -17.66
CA ARG A 629 39.59 12.88 -18.85
C ARG A 629 38.17 12.80 -19.39
N GLY A 630 37.98 13.15 -20.65
CA GLY A 630 36.69 13.06 -21.35
C GLY A 630 36.48 11.70 -22.01
N ASP A 631 35.21 11.33 -22.20
CA ASP A 631 34.80 10.10 -22.89
C ASP A 631 34.34 10.43 -24.32
N GLU A 632 34.53 9.50 -25.24
CA GLU A 632 34.03 9.60 -26.60
C GLU A 632 32.55 9.21 -26.68
N ASN A 633 31.78 10.00 -27.42
CA ASN A 633 30.39 9.72 -27.69
C ASN A 633 30.01 10.16 -29.11
N VAL A 634 28.86 9.71 -29.60
CA VAL A 634 28.42 9.92 -30.98
C VAL A 634 27.14 10.77 -30.99
N SER A 635 27.17 11.84 -31.79
CA SER A 635 26.04 12.74 -32.00
C SER A 635 24.90 12.05 -32.76
N LYS A 636 23.75 12.72 -32.89
CA LYS A 636 22.59 12.15 -33.61
C LYS A 636 22.87 11.91 -35.10
N ASN A 637 23.81 12.62 -35.70
CA ASN A 637 24.21 12.47 -37.10
C ASN A 637 25.55 11.74 -37.29
N GLY A 638 25.98 10.94 -36.29
CA GLY A 638 27.16 10.08 -36.43
C GLY A 638 28.51 10.77 -36.22
N ARG A 639 28.55 12.03 -35.77
CA ARG A 639 29.80 12.74 -35.48
C ARG A 639 30.29 12.41 -34.08
N VAL A 640 31.56 12.07 -33.95
CA VAL A 640 32.19 11.86 -32.64
C VAL A 640 32.35 13.21 -31.93
N TYR A 641 32.13 13.22 -30.61
CA TYR A 641 32.40 14.35 -29.72
C TYR A 641 32.90 13.82 -28.37
N TYR A 642 33.50 14.71 -27.57
CA TYR A 642 33.94 14.40 -26.22
C TYR A 642 32.98 14.96 -25.18
N GLU A 643 32.66 14.15 -24.18
CA GLU A 643 31.92 14.55 -23.00
C GLU A 643 32.78 14.49 -21.73
N PHE A 644 32.72 15.56 -20.95
CA PHE A 644 33.38 15.67 -19.65
C PHE A 644 32.30 15.90 -18.61
N CYS A 645 31.69 14.81 -18.13
CA CYS A 645 30.60 14.86 -17.17
C CYS A 645 31.12 14.84 -15.72
N GLY A 646 30.43 15.55 -14.82
CA GLY A 646 30.69 15.46 -13.38
C GLY A 646 31.88 16.29 -12.89
N ILE A 647 32.12 17.45 -13.51
CA ILE A 647 33.18 18.38 -13.11
C ILE A 647 32.70 19.23 -11.93
N PRO A 648 33.32 19.15 -10.74
CA PRO A 648 32.91 19.99 -9.61
C PRO A 648 33.31 21.44 -9.90
N TYR A 649 32.35 22.36 -9.87
CA TYR A 649 32.61 23.80 -9.97
C TYR A 649 32.53 24.51 -8.61
N ALA A 650 32.00 23.83 -7.59
CA ALA A 650 31.90 24.29 -6.21
C ALA A 650 32.10 23.10 -5.24
N ALA A 651 32.48 23.39 -4.00
CA ALA A 651 32.52 22.38 -2.94
C ALA A 651 31.10 21.88 -2.60
N PRO A 652 30.94 20.63 -2.12
CA PRO A 652 29.64 20.09 -1.74
C PRO A 652 28.94 20.98 -0.70
N PRO A 653 27.68 21.41 -0.93
CA PRO A 653 26.94 22.31 -0.04
C PRO A 653 26.35 21.60 1.19
N VAL A 654 27.14 20.73 1.85
CA VAL A 654 26.75 19.93 3.01
C VAL A 654 27.22 20.55 4.33
N GLY A 655 26.60 20.14 5.44
CA GLY A 655 26.97 20.56 6.80
C GLY A 655 27.01 22.09 6.93
N ASN A 656 28.17 22.63 7.33
CA ASN A 656 28.35 24.07 7.57
C ASN A 656 28.27 24.94 6.30
N LEU A 657 28.31 24.34 5.10
CA LEU A 657 28.14 25.02 3.81
C LEU A 657 26.68 25.04 3.32
N ARG A 658 25.79 24.29 3.99
CA ARG A 658 24.36 24.34 3.70
C ARG A 658 23.83 25.74 4.02
N PHE A 659 22.98 26.28 3.12
CA PHE A 659 22.49 27.66 3.16
C PHE A 659 23.59 28.73 3.19
N LYS A 660 24.73 28.47 2.53
CA LYS A 660 25.77 29.47 2.25
C LYS A 660 26.06 29.59 0.75
N ALA A 661 26.68 30.70 0.36
CA ALA A 661 27.19 30.88 -0.99
C ALA A 661 28.18 29.75 -1.35
N PRO A 662 28.21 29.29 -2.62
CA PRO A 662 29.14 28.25 -3.05
C PRO A 662 30.58 28.73 -2.91
N VAL A 663 31.45 27.83 -2.48
CA VAL A 663 32.90 28.05 -2.38
C VAL A 663 33.61 27.19 -3.42
N SER A 664 34.78 27.64 -3.87
CA SER A 664 35.60 26.87 -4.82
C SER A 664 35.87 25.45 -4.28
N PRO A 665 35.84 24.42 -5.15
CA PRO A 665 36.16 23.08 -4.73
C PRO A 665 37.67 22.98 -4.45
N SER A 666 38.05 22.13 -3.48
CA SER A 666 39.45 21.80 -3.26
C SER A 666 40.06 21.16 -4.52
N PRO A 667 41.32 21.47 -4.87
CA PRO A 667 42.00 20.77 -5.96
C PRO A 667 42.03 19.26 -5.71
N TRP A 668 41.77 18.46 -6.74
CA TRP A 668 41.88 17.00 -6.65
C TRP A 668 43.24 16.51 -7.13
N LYS A 669 43.70 15.38 -6.57
CA LYS A 669 44.91 14.69 -7.02
C LYS A 669 44.56 13.68 -8.11
N GLY A 670 45.43 13.56 -9.11
CA GLY A 670 45.25 12.62 -10.23
C GLY A 670 44.31 13.14 -11.33
N VAL A 671 43.93 12.23 -12.24
CA VAL A 671 43.03 12.51 -13.37
C VAL A 671 41.62 12.05 -13.02
N ARG A 672 40.65 12.96 -13.03
CA ARG A 672 39.24 12.65 -12.79
C ARG A 672 38.57 12.30 -14.12
N THR A 673 37.99 11.10 -14.22
CA THR A 673 37.32 10.64 -15.44
C THR A 673 35.89 11.20 -15.52
N SER A 674 35.39 11.34 -16.74
CA SER A 674 33.98 11.65 -16.98
C SER A 674 33.09 10.63 -16.27
N ARG A 675 32.13 11.12 -15.49
CA ARG A 675 31.12 10.30 -14.80
C ARG A 675 29.84 11.09 -14.70
N ARG A 676 28.69 10.43 -14.85
CA ARG A 676 27.39 11.08 -14.67
C ARG A 676 27.26 11.60 -13.23
N PRO A 677 27.14 12.92 -13.00
CA PRO A 677 26.95 13.44 -11.65
C PRO A 677 25.56 13.09 -11.10
N PRO A 678 25.43 12.94 -9.77
CA PRO A 678 24.14 12.83 -9.13
C PRO A 678 23.39 14.17 -9.21
N SER A 679 22.07 14.11 -9.30
CA SER A 679 21.23 15.32 -9.25
C SER A 679 21.21 15.93 -7.85
N CYS A 680 20.92 17.23 -7.75
CA CYS A 680 20.68 17.85 -6.46
C CYS A 680 19.43 17.25 -5.79
N ILE A 681 19.48 17.15 -4.46
CA ILE A 681 18.38 16.61 -3.68
C ILE A 681 17.08 17.38 -3.97
N GLN A 682 16.04 16.63 -4.34
CA GLN A 682 14.79 17.17 -4.87
C GLN A 682 13.64 16.15 -4.72
N PRO A 683 12.37 16.58 -4.84
CA PRO A 683 11.23 15.67 -4.83
C PRO A 683 11.20 14.68 -6.02
N LYS A 684 10.75 13.45 -5.77
CA LYS A 684 10.37 12.42 -6.77
C LYS A 684 8.85 12.12 -6.73
N GLY A 685 8.09 12.84 -5.90
CA GLY A 685 6.66 12.67 -5.65
C GLY A 685 6.24 13.45 -4.41
N THR A 686 5.07 13.18 -3.83
CA THR A 686 4.60 13.88 -2.61
C THR A 686 5.44 13.52 -1.37
N ASN A 687 5.92 12.28 -1.25
CA ASN A 687 6.66 11.79 -0.08
C ASN A 687 8.03 11.14 -0.39
N GLN A 688 8.49 11.19 -1.64
CA GLN A 688 9.77 10.60 -2.06
C GLN A 688 10.76 11.70 -2.48
N THR A 689 12.04 11.48 -2.20
CA THR A 689 13.16 12.33 -2.61
C THR A 689 14.08 11.58 -3.59
N LYS A 690 14.83 12.32 -4.40
CA LYS A 690 15.90 11.80 -5.25
C LYS A 690 17.07 12.77 -5.26
N GLY A 691 18.26 12.27 -5.60
CA GLY A 691 19.48 13.07 -5.62
C GLY A 691 20.13 13.18 -4.25
N GLN A 692 21.18 13.98 -4.15
CA GLN A 692 21.95 14.18 -2.93
C GLN A 692 22.43 15.64 -2.83
N GLU A 693 22.91 16.05 -1.66
CA GLU A 693 23.41 17.43 -1.48
C GLU A 693 24.75 17.68 -2.17
N ASP A 694 25.64 16.69 -2.24
CA ASP A 694 26.85 16.76 -3.08
C ASP A 694 26.48 16.62 -4.55
N CYS A 695 26.11 17.75 -5.16
CA CYS A 695 25.53 17.80 -6.50
C CYS A 695 26.02 18.95 -7.40
N LEU A 696 26.91 19.83 -6.94
CA LEU A 696 27.34 21.04 -7.68
C LEU A 696 28.38 20.74 -8.77
N TYR A 697 27.90 20.04 -9.79
CA TYR A 697 28.67 19.59 -10.94
C TYR A 697 28.18 20.22 -12.24
N LEU A 698 29.10 20.42 -13.18
CA LEU A 698 28.80 20.78 -14.57
C LEU A 698 29.36 19.74 -15.54
N ASN A 699 28.81 19.73 -16.74
CA ASN A 699 29.22 18.85 -17.83
C ASN A 699 29.62 19.71 -19.03
N VAL A 700 30.71 19.36 -19.70
CA VAL A 700 31.18 20.05 -20.91
C VAL A 700 31.19 19.08 -22.10
N TYR A 701 30.54 19.47 -23.18
CA TYR A 701 30.46 18.70 -24.42
C TYR A 701 31.16 19.46 -25.55
N THR A 702 32.16 18.84 -26.17
CA THR A 702 33.01 19.46 -27.21
C THR A 702 33.15 18.58 -28.45
N PRO A 703 33.03 19.13 -29.67
CA PRO A 703 33.26 18.38 -30.91
C PRO A 703 34.68 17.80 -31.03
N TYR A 704 34.83 16.64 -31.69
CA TYR A 704 36.08 15.88 -31.78
C TYR A 704 37.26 16.64 -32.45
N HIS A 705 36.99 17.50 -33.43
CA HIS A 705 38.03 18.16 -34.26
C HIS A 705 38.56 19.51 -33.74
N PHE A 706 38.38 19.86 -32.45
CA PHE A 706 38.69 21.22 -31.98
C PHE A 706 40.18 21.60 -31.99
N LYS A 707 41.12 20.62 -31.95
CA LYS A 707 42.56 20.92 -31.98
C LYS A 707 43.09 21.35 -33.37
N ALA A 708 42.30 21.17 -34.43
CA ALA A 708 42.69 21.54 -35.81
C ALA A 708 42.21 22.94 -36.24
N ILE A 709 41.42 23.65 -35.41
CA ILE A 709 40.84 24.94 -35.76
C ILE A 709 41.49 26.03 -34.90
N PHE A 710 42.25 26.94 -35.51
CA PHE A 710 42.82 28.13 -34.85
C PHE A 710 41.78 29.09 -34.25
N ARG A 711 40.48 28.78 -34.36
CA ARG A 711 39.34 29.58 -33.94
C ARG A 711 38.59 28.88 -32.80
N ARG A 712 38.63 29.47 -31.61
CA ARG A 712 37.85 29.03 -30.44
C ARG A 712 36.35 29.09 -30.73
N LEU A 713 35.63 28.05 -30.31
CA LEU A 713 34.19 27.89 -30.58
C LEU A 713 33.33 28.73 -29.62
N PRO A 714 32.15 29.23 -30.06
CA PRO A 714 31.16 29.80 -29.14
C PRO A 714 30.69 28.77 -28.11
N VAL A 715 30.36 29.24 -26.90
CA VAL A 715 29.95 28.42 -25.76
C VAL A 715 28.47 28.66 -25.46
N MET A 716 27.67 27.60 -25.34
CA MET A 716 26.28 27.65 -24.91
C MET A 716 26.13 27.01 -23.53
N VAL A 717 25.62 27.76 -22.56
CA VAL A 717 25.43 27.32 -21.18
C VAL A 717 23.93 27.18 -20.93
N PHE A 718 23.49 25.97 -20.60
CA PHE A 718 22.07 25.66 -20.41
C PHE A 718 21.68 25.58 -18.94
N PHE A 719 20.73 26.42 -18.52
CA PHE A 719 20.05 26.33 -17.23
C PHE A 719 18.71 25.60 -17.39
N HIS A 720 18.55 24.49 -16.65
CA HIS A 720 17.34 23.68 -16.73
C HIS A 720 16.14 24.35 -16.05
N GLY A 721 14.93 24.03 -16.56
CA GLY A 721 13.66 24.38 -15.94
C GLY A 721 13.30 23.50 -14.74
N GLY A 722 12.01 23.44 -14.40
CA GLY A 722 11.48 22.59 -13.33
C GLY A 722 11.10 23.32 -12.04
N ALA A 723 10.49 24.51 -12.19
CA ALA A 723 9.82 25.22 -11.10
C ALA A 723 10.75 25.62 -9.92
N TYR A 724 12.06 25.75 -10.17
CA TYR A 724 13.10 25.85 -9.14
C TYR A 724 13.15 24.68 -8.14
N LYS A 725 12.36 23.62 -8.36
CA LYS A 725 12.07 22.54 -7.41
C LYS A 725 12.69 21.22 -7.86
N PHE A 726 12.72 20.99 -9.16
CA PHE A 726 13.28 19.78 -9.74
C PHE A 726 14.05 20.06 -11.05
N GLY A 727 14.86 19.10 -11.49
CA GLY A 727 15.71 19.15 -12.67
C GLY A 727 17.14 18.68 -12.38
N ASP A 728 17.92 18.50 -13.45
CA ASP A 728 19.34 18.18 -13.39
C ASP A 728 20.04 18.53 -14.71
N GLY A 729 21.37 18.52 -14.69
CA GLY A 729 22.23 18.82 -15.82
C GLY A 729 22.42 17.68 -16.83
N ILE A 730 21.82 16.50 -16.66
CA ILE A 730 22.00 15.35 -17.57
C ILE A 730 20.75 15.07 -18.40
N SER A 731 19.57 15.44 -17.91
CA SER A 731 18.29 15.14 -18.55
C SER A 731 18.10 15.76 -19.95
N ASN A 732 18.96 16.71 -20.34
CA ASN A 732 18.93 17.36 -21.65
C ASN A 732 20.05 16.82 -22.54
N ASP A 733 19.68 16.05 -23.57
CA ASP A 733 20.62 15.36 -24.46
C ASP A 733 21.40 16.33 -25.38
N PRO A 734 22.74 16.40 -25.29
CA PRO A 734 23.56 17.30 -26.12
C PRO A 734 23.73 16.84 -27.57
N LYS A 735 23.30 15.62 -27.93
CA LYS A 735 23.60 14.99 -29.24
C LYS A 735 23.12 15.78 -30.45
N TYR A 736 22.09 16.60 -30.32
CA TYR A 736 21.62 17.48 -31.40
C TYR A 736 22.57 18.65 -31.65
N PHE A 737 23.08 19.28 -30.59
CA PHE A 737 24.06 20.36 -30.70
C PHE A 737 25.42 19.85 -31.16
N MET A 738 25.85 18.68 -30.66
CA MET A 738 27.13 18.07 -31.05
C MET A 738 27.14 17.59 -32.50
N GLY A 739 25.96 17.34 -33.08
CA GLY A 739 25.82 17.03 -34.50
C GLY A 739 25.67 18.25 -35.41
N SER A 740 25.52 19.46 -34.88
CA SER A 740 25.23 20.65 -35.68
C SER A 740 26.31 20.94 -36.72
N HIS A 741 25.89 21.45 -37.89
CA HIS A 741 26.81 22.00 -38.92
C HIS A 741 27.54 23.26 -38.43
N SER A 742 27.01 23.94 -37.41
CA SER A 742 27.65 25.05 -36.72
C SER A 742 28.14 24.59 -35.34
N PRO A 743 29.43 24.28 -35.17
CA PRO A 743 29.95 23.68 -33.93
C PRO A 743 29.93 24.69 -32.76
N VAL A 744 29.45 24.23 -31.61
CA VAL A 744 29.42 24.97 -30.34
C VAL A 744 30.00 24.09 -29.23
N ILE A 745 30.49 24.71 -28.15
CA ILE A 745 30.71 24.01 -26.87
C ILE A 745 29.40 24.08 -26.09
N PHE A 746 28.84 22.94 -25.68
CA PHE A 746 27.62 22.91 -24.89
C PHE A 746 27.94 22.58 -23.44
N VAL A 747 27.39 23.34 -22.50
CA VAL A 747 27.63 23.19 -21.06
C VAL A 747 26.30 23.08 -20.33
N THR A 748 26.13 22.02 -19.54
CA THR A 748 24.99 21.85 -18.64
C THR A 748 25.49 21.81 -17.20
N LEU A 749 24.63 22.15 -16.23
CA LEU A 749 25.02 22.13 -14.82
C LEU A 749 23.85 21.86 -13.89
N ASN A 750 24.16 21.25 -12.75
CA ASN A 750 23.30 21.22 -11.58
C ASN A 750 23.45 22.50 -10.77
N HIS A 751 22.40 22.93 -10.08
CA HIS A 751 22.44 23.99 -9.07
C HIS A 751 21.41 23.65 -7.97
N ARG A 752 21.56 24.20 -6.76
CA ARG A 752 20.62 23.91 -5.67
C ARG A 752 19.20 24.35 -5.99
N LEU A 753 18.23 23.53 -5.59
CA LEU A 753 16.79 23.67 -5.84
C LEU A 753 15.99 23.73 -4.52
N GLY A 754 14.73 24.14 -4.61
CA GLY A 754 13.77 24.20 -3.50
C GLY A 754 14.31 24.95 -2.30
N VAL A 755 14.06 24.41 -1.10
CA VAL A 755 14.54 24.97 0.17
C VAL A 755 16.06 25.19 0.19
N PHE A 756 16.86 24.27 -0.35
CA PHE A 756 18.32 24.39 -0.37
C PHE A 756 18.83 25.49 -1.32
N GLY A 757 18.09 25.76 -2.39
CA GLY A 757 18.45 26.77 -3.38
C GLY A 757 17.96 28.17 -3.01
N TYR A 758 16.81 28.30 -2.37
CA TYR A 758 16.08 29.58 -2.35
C TYR A 758 15.49 29.97 -0.99
N LEU A 759 15.76 29.26 0.11
CA LEU A 759 15.36 29.70 1.44
C LEU A 759 15.98 31.06 1.80
N SER A 760 15.15 32.01 2.24
CA SER A 760 15.60 33.31 2.77
C SER A 760 14.80 33.69 4.01
N MET A 761 15.50 34.23 5.01
CA MET A 761 14.90 34.83 6.21
C MET A 761 15.02 36.36 6.22
N SER A 762 15.45 36.95 5.10
CA SER A 762 15.73 38.39 4.97
C SER A 762 16.62 38.91 6.11
N ASN A 763 17.73 38.22 6.37
CA ASN A 763 18.74 38.59 7.36
C ASN A 763 20.14 38.18 6.90
N HIS A 764 21.17 38.50 7.70
CA HIS A 764 22.57 38.22 7.36
C HIS A 764 22.93 36.73 7.35
N ALA A 765 22.27 35.91 8.17
CA ALA A 765 22.58 34.48 8.30
C ALA A 765 22.00 33.65 7.14
N ILE A 766 20.80 34.00 6.67
CA ILE A 766 20.07 33.27 5.62
C ILE A 766 19.54 34.29 4.58
N PRO A 767 20.42 34.88 3.73
CA PRO A 767 20.04 35.91 2.76
C PRO A 767 19.27 35.37 1.55
N GLY A 768 19.47 34.10 1.16
CA GLY A 768 18.81 33.45 0.02
C GLY A 768 19.61 33.43 -1.28
N ASN A 769 18.92 33.07 -2.37
CA ASN A 769 19.43 32.97 -3.76
C ASN A 769 20.65 32.05 -3.97
N TYR A 770 20.80 31.02 -3.16
CA TYR A 770 21.93 30.09 -3.24
C TYR A 770 22.04 29.38 -4.60
N GLY A 771 20.91 28.98 -5.21
CA GLY A 771 20.89 28.39 -6.55
C GLY A 771 21.42 29.32 -7.64
N LEU A 772 21.13 30.63 -7.56
CA LEU A 772 21.68 31.63 -8.50
C LEU A 772 23.16 31.91 -8.25
N LYS A 773 23.59 31.87 -6.99
CA LYS A 773 25.01 31.97 -6.62
C LYS A 773 25.79 30.75 -7.14
N ASP A 774 25.19 29.56 -7.14
CA ASP A 774 25.75 28.35 -7.74
C ASP A 774 25.95 28.54 -9.25
N GLN A 775 24.93 29.02 -9.96
CA GLN A 775 25.02 29.34 -11.39
C GLN A 775 26.11 30.39 -11.67
N LEU A 776 26.19 31.45 -10.86
CA LEU A 776 27.25 32.46 -10.97
C LEU A 776 28.65 31.85 -10.79
N MET A 777 28.81 30.94 -9.83
CA MET A 777 30.07 30.24 -9.60
C MET A 777 30.45 29.36 -10.79
N ALA A 778 29.47 28.66 -11.38
CA ALA A 778 29.67 27.91 -12.61
C ALA A 778 30.07 28.82 -13.78
N LEU A 779 29.45 29.99 -13.96
CA LEU A 779 29.84 30.96 -15.01
C LEU A 779 31.26 31.48 -14.83
N LYS A 780 31.66 31.78 -13.58
CA LYS A 780 33.04 32.15 -13.25
C LYS A 780 34.01 31.01 -13.56
N TRP A 781 33.65 29.77 -13.26
CA TRP A 781 34.42 28.59 -13.61
C TRP A 781 34.55 28.43 -15.14
N ILE A 782 33.45 28.58 -15.89
CA ILE A 782 33.43 28.52 -17.35
C ILE A 782 34.36 29.59 -17.93
N ASN A 783 34.29 30.84 -17.44
CA ASN A 783 35.13 31.93 -17.91
C ASN A 783 36.64 31.63 -17.74
N ARG A 784 37.02 30.98 -16.63
CA ARG A 784 38.41 30.60 -16.34
C ARG A 784 38.88 29.36 -17.12
N ASN A 785 38.00 28.38 -17.31
CA ASN A 785 38.42 27.04 -17.75
C ASN A 785 37.99 26.67 -19.18
N ILE A 786 36.95 27.25 -19.77
CA ILE A 786 36.36 26.74 -21.02
C ILE A 786 37.32 26.76 -22.22
N LYS A 787 38.38 27.58 -22.16
CA LYS A 787 39.44 27.64 -23.18
C LYS A 787 40.11 26.29 -23.40
N VAL A 788 40.28 25.48 -22.36
CA VAL A 788 40.99 24.18 -22.47
C VAL A 788 40.14 23.13 -23.18
N PHE A 789 38.83 23.37 -23.28
CA PHE A 789 37.87 22.56 -24.03
C PHE A 789 37.62 23.12 -25.44
N GLY A 790 38.42 24.08 -25.91
CA GLY A 790 38.25 24.71 -27.23
C GLY A 790 37.21 25.84 -27.28
N GLY A 791 36.59 26.21 -26.16
CA GLY A 791 35.60 27.27 -26.08
C GLY A 791 36.19 28.69 -26.00
N ASN A 792 35.44 29.67 -26.49
CA ASN A 792 35.77 31.08 -26.39
C ASN A 792 35.04 31.72 -25.19
N PRO A 793 35.73 32.07 -24.09
CA PRO A 793 35.08 32.71 -22.94
C PRO A 793 34.60 34.15 -23.23
N LYS A 794 34.99 34.73 -24.37
CA LYS A 794 34.47 36.00 -24.88
C LYS A 794 33.26 35.84 -25.81
N SER A 795 32.75 34.61 -25.97
CA SER A 795 31.56 34.30 -26.77
C SER A 795 30.76 33.21 -26.07
N VAL A 796 30.09 33.61 -24.98
CA VAL A 796 29.29 32.73 -24.13
C VAL A 796 27.83 33.15 -24.23
N THR A 797 26.96 32.20 -24.57
CA THR A 797 25.51 32.38 -24.68
C THR A 797 24.84 31.65 -23.53
N LEU A 798 24.07 32.37 -22.71
CA LEU A 798 23.21 31.75 -21.71
C LEU A 798 21.92 31.30 -22.38
N MET A 799 21.44 30.11 -22.05
CA MET A 799 20.20 29.54 -22.58
C MET A 799 19.41 28.88 -21.44
N GLY A 800 18.09 29.05 -21.42
CA GLY A 800 17.26 28.36 -20.43
C GLY A 800 15.82 28.24 -20.84
N GLN A 801 15.16 27.21 -20.29
CA GLN A 801 13.74 26.90 -20.51
C GLN A 801 12.95 27.02 -19.20
N SER A 802 11.73 27.58 -19.25
CA SER A 802 10.87 27.78 -18.07
C SER A 802 11.60 28.57 -16.96
N THR A 803 11.66 28.10 -15.72
CA THR A 803 12.44 28.73 -14.65
C THR A 803 13.92 28.88 -14.98
N GLY A 804 14.47 28.09 -15.91
CA GLY A 804 15.81 28.29 -16.46
C GLY A 804 15.91 29.58 -17.29
N ALA A 805 14.85 29.97 -18.02
CA ALA A 805 14.80 31.26 -18.72
C ALA A 805 14.74 32.43 -17.73
N LEU A 806 14.03 32.27 -16.61
CA LEU A 806 14.02 33.26 -15.52
C LEU A 806 15.43 33.43 -14.91
N CYS A 807 16.19 32.34 -14.73
CA CYS A 807 17.59 32.41 -14.32
C CYS A 807 18.43 33.24 -15.31
N VAL A 808 18.23 33.06 -16.62
CA VAL A 808 18.91 33.86 -17.66
C VAL A 808 18.57 35.36 -17.51
N GLU A 809 17.30 35.71 -17.34
CA GLU A 809 16.89 37.11 -17.11
C GLU A 809 17.45 37.69 -15.80
N LEU A 810 17.53 36.89 -14.74
CA LEU A 810 18.15 37.28 -13.48
C LEU A 810 19.67 37.52 -13.63
N HIS A 811 20.36 36.75 -14.46
CA HIS A 811 21.76 37.01 -14.82
C HIS A 811 21.93 38.25 -15.70
N LEU A 812 20.95 38.61 -16.54
CA LEU A 812 20.93 39.89 -17.26
C LEU A 812 20.83 41.09 -16.30
N LEU A 813 20.08 40.95 -15.21
CA LEU A 813 19.92 41.97 -14.17
C LEU A 813 21.10 42.05 -13.19
N SER A 814 21.73 40.92 -12.86
CA SER A 814 22.78 40.86 -11.85
C SER A 814 24.09 41.49 -12.34
N GLU A 815 24.53 42.57 -11.68
CA GLU A 815 25.84 43.19 -11.92
C GLU A 815 27.01 42.19 -11.77
N LYS A 816 26.84 41.19 -10.90
CA LYS A 816 27.87 40.16 -10.65
C LYS A 816 28.12 39.26 -11.85
N SER A 817 27.15 39.19 -12.77
CA SER A 817 27.22 38.35 -13.96
C SER A 817 27.77 39.11 -15.17
N ARG A 818 27.97 40.43 -15.03
CA ARG A 818 28.42 41.31 -16.11
C ARG A 818 29.78 40.85 -16.63
N GLY A 819 29.87 40.68 -17.95
CA GLY A 819 31.09 40.26 -18.65
C GLY A 819 31.38 38.76 -18.60
N LEU A 820 30.55 37.95 -17.93
CA LEU A 820 30.68 36.48 -17.94
C LEU A 820 29.97 35.82 -19.14
N PHE A 821 29.05 36.55 -19.77
CA PHE A 821 28.31 36.12 -20.96
C PHE A 821 28.08 37.28 -21.93
N HIS A 822 27.77 36.93 -23.17
CA HIS A 822 27.83 37.82 -24.34
C HIS A 822 26.57 37.74 -25.20
N ASN A 823 25.73 36.71 -25.04
CA ASN A 823 24.40 36.59 -25.62
C ASN A 823 23.47 35.86 -24.63
N ALA A 824 22.16 35.99 -24.79
CA ALA A 824 21.17 35.31 -23.96
C ALA A 824 20.01 34.76 -24.81
N ILE A 825 19.47 33.61 -24.39
CA ILE A 825 18.31 32.93 -24.98
C ILE A 825 17.36 32.50 -23.88
N GLY A 826 16.14 33.04 -23.87
CA GLY A 826 15.06 32.68 -22.96
C GLY A 826 13.94 31.94 -23.69
N GLN A 827 13.56 30.78 -23.18
CA GLN A 827 12.46 29.97 -23.74
C GLN A 827 11.36 29.79 -22.69
N SER A 828 10.17 30.33 -22.96
CA SER A 828 8.96 30.07 -22.17
C SER A 828 9.05 30.49 -20.70
N GLY A 829 9.61 31.67 -20.41
CA GLY A 829 9.65 32.21 -19.05
C GLY A 829 10.20 33.64 -18.96
N SER A 830 9.60 34.46 -18.09
CA SER A 830 10.05 35.83 -17.78
C SER A 830 10.05 36.11 -16.28
N ILE A 831 11.00 36.91 -15.80
CA ILE A 831 11.14 37.32 -14.39
C ILE A 831 10.00 38.24 -13.92
N LEU A 832 9.29 38.88 -14.85
CA LEU A 832 8.14 39.74 -14.55
C LEU A 832 6.84 38.96 -14.30
N THR A 833 6.87 37.63 -14.38
CA THR A 833 5.74 36.76 -14.02
C THR A 833 5.49 36.77 -12.51
N THR A 834 4.26 36.47 -12.08
CA THR A 834 3.84 36.48 -10.67
C THR A 834 4.59 35.50 -9.77
N TYR A 835 5.26 34.50 -10.36
CA TYR A 835 6.09 33.52 -9.70
C TYR A 835 7.60 33.72 -9.94
N GLY A 836 8.00 34.85 -10.53
CA GLY A 836 9.39 35.12 -10.89
C GLY A 836 10.32 35.29 -9.69
N PHE A 837 9.88 36.04 -8.68
CA PHE A 837 10.63 36.32 -7.45
C PHE A 837 9.71 36.72 -6.28
N TYR A 838 10.26 36.83 -5.07
CA TYR A 838 9.61 37.35 -3.87
C TYR A 838 10.17 38.70 -3.42
N TYR A 839 9.29 39.53 -2.88
CA TYR A 839 9.72 40.57 -1.95
C TYR A 839 10.23 39.96 -0.64
N PRO A 840 11.18 40.61 0.05
CA PRO A 840 11.86 40.01 1.20
C PRO A 840 10.91 39.65 2.36
N SER A 841 9.86 40.44 2.57
CA SER A 841 8.80 40.15 3.55
C SER A 841 8.08 38.82 3.28
N ALA A 842 7.75 38.52 2.02
CA ALA A 842 7.11 37.27 1.63
C ALA A 842 8.06 36.08 1.77
N ALA A 843 9.32 36.23 1.37
CA ALA A 843 10.33 35.18 1.54
C ALA A 843 10.55 34.86 3.04
N LYS A 844 10.60 35.89 3.90
CA LYS A 844 10.71 35.73 5.36
C LYS A 844 9.49 35.04 5.96
N ALA A 845 8.28 35.32 5.48
CA ALA A 845 7.07 34.66 5.96
C ALA A 845 7.11 33.15 5.65
N VAL A 846 7.47 32.78 4.41
CA VAL A 846 7.67 31.37 4.02
C VAL A 846 8.75 30.70 4.85
N GLY A 847 9.90 31.35 5.02
CA GLY A 847 10.98 30.82 5.84
C GLY A 847 10.56 30.64 7.32
N THR A 848 9.74 31.54 7.86
CA THR A 848 9.22 31.43 9.23
C THR A 848 8.27 30.24 9.38
N ASP A 849 7.39 29.98 8.41
CA ASP A 849 6.51 28.80 8.42
C ASP A 849 7.33 27.49 8.37
N LEU A 850 8.39 27.44 7.55
CA LEU A 850 9.33 26.31 7.54
C LEU A 850 9.98 26.11 8.92
N LEU A 851 10.42 27.19 9.58
CA LEU A 851 11.05 27.14 10.91
C LEU A 851 10.08 26.65 11.99
N LEU A 852 8.81 27.04 11.93
CA LEU A 852 7.76 26.55 12.83
C LEU A 852 7.54 25.05 12.65
N ARG A 853 7.45 24.57 11.41
CA ARG A 853 7.23 23.15 11.08
C ARG A 853 8.43 22.26 11.38
N THR A 854 9.64 22.80 11.31
CA THR A 854 10.89 22.08 11.64
C THR A 854 11.27 22.18 13.11
N GLY A 855 10.61 23.05 13.89
CA GLY A 855 11.01 23.36 15.27
C GLY A 855 12.31 24.16 15.40
N CYS A 856 12.85 24.69 14.28
CA CYS A 856 14.11 25.43 14.27
C CYS A 856 13.96 26.93 14.53
N LEU A 857 12.77 27.43 14.86
CA LEU A 857 12.58 28.84 15.20
C LEU A 857 13.28 29.19 16.52
N GLN A 858 14.36 29.97 16.43
CA GLN A 858 15.11 30.47 17.59
C GLN A 858 15.15 32.01 17.57
N SER A 859 15.35 32.61 18.75
CA SER A 859 15.52 34.07 18.88
C SER A 859 16.80 34.59 18.20
N ASP A 860 17.82 33.74 18.10
CA ASP A 860 19.09 34.04 17.43
C ASP A 860 19.15 33.39 16.03
N THR A 861 19.42 34.20 15.00
CA THR A 861 19.45 33.75 13.60
C THR A 861 20.60 32.79 13.26
N ASN A 862 21.73 32.86 13.97
CA ASN A 862 22.83 31.91 13.81
C ASN A 862 22.46 30.55 14.45
N LYS A 863 21.74 30.55 15.57
CA LYS A 863 21.18 29.31 16.16
C LYS A 863 20.12 28.69 15.26
N THR A 864 19.27 29.51 14.64
CA THR A 864 18.31 29.07 13.61
C THR A 864 19.01 28.41 12.43
N LEU A 865 20.07 29.03 11.88
CA LEU A 865 20.87 28.44 10.80
C LEU A 865 21.53 27.12 11.24
N ALA A 866 22.15 27.09 12.43
CA ALA A 866 22.79 25.89 12.96
C ALA A 866 21.79 24.74 13.17
N CYS A 867 20.54 25.04 13.54
CA CYS A 867 19.47 24.05 13.63
C CYS A 867 19.13 23.47 12.24
N LEU A 868 18.88 24.33 11.25
CA LEU A 868 18.59 23.91 9.88
C LEU A 868 19.73 23.11 9.23
N GLN A 869 20.99 23.42 9.57
CA GLN A 869 22.16 22.70 9.08
C GLN A 869 22.30 21.28 9.65
N LYS A 870 21.65 20.99 10.80
CA LYS A 870 21.68 19.68 11.46
C LYS A 870 20.53 18.77 11.04
N LEU A 871 19.48 19.30 10.41
CA LEU A 871 18.34 18.50 9.96
C LEU A 871 18.72 17.56 8.82
N GLU A 872 18.06 16.42 8.74
CA GLU A 872 18.17 15.53 7.58
C GLU A 872 17.66 16.22 6.32
N ALA A 873 18.37 16.02 5.21
CA ALA A 873 18.05 16.75 3.98
C ALA A 873 16.70 16.32 3.39
N ASP A 874 16.36 15.03 3.52
CA ASP A 874 15.06 14.48 3.09
C ASP A 874 13.89 15.08 3.86
N LEU A 875 14.06 15.29 5.17
CA LEU A 875 13.05 15.91 6.03
C LEU A 875 12.73 17.34 5.57
N LEU A 876 13.75 18.11 5.21
CA LEU A 876 13.57 19.47 4.70
C LEU A 876 12.82 19.50 3.36
N ILE A 877 13.07 18.55 2.45
CA ILE A 877 12.31 18.42 1.20
C ILE A 877 10.86 18.03 1.46
N GLN A 878 10.63 17.09 2.39
CA GLN A 878 9.27 16.63 2.73
C GLN A 878 8.44 17.75 3.35
N ILE A 879 8.99 18.49 4.32
CA ILE A 879 8.30 19.63 4.93
C ILE A 879 8.06 20.73 3.88
N SER A 880 9.07 21.03 3.06
CA SER A 880 8.95 21.97 1.95
C SER A 880 7.80 21.60 0.99
N ASN A 881 7.59 20.32 0.70
CA ASN A 881 6.49 19.87 -0.16
C ASN A 881 5.12 19.98 0.52
N GLN A 882 5.05 19.80 1.84
CA GLN A 882 3.80 19.90 2.61
C GLN A 882 3.32 21.34 2.79
N MET A 883 4.22 22.32 2.69
CA MET A 883 3.87 23.74 2.75
C MET A 883 3.07 24.19 1.51
N GLU A 884 3.02 23.41 0.43
CA GLU A 884 2.33 23.77 -0.80
C GLU A 884 0.80 23.62 -0.71
N PRO A 885 0.02 24.72 -0.87
CA PRO A 885 -1.43 24.65 -0.83
C PRO A 885 -1.99 23.90 -2.05
N GLN A 886 -2.84 22.89 -1.82
CA GLN A 886 -3.42 22.05 -2.88
C GLN A 886 -4.35 22.80 -3.86
N LYS A 887 -4.67 24.08 -3.60
CA LYS A 887 -5.67 24.85 -4.34
C LYS A 887 -5.13 25.66 -5.52
N TRP A 888 -3.80 25.85 -5.63
CA TRP A 888 -3.18 26.62 -6.71
C TRP A 888 -1.83 26.01 -7.11
N LYS A 889 -1.76 25.32 -8.27
CA LYS A 889 -0.53 24.70 -8.82
C LYS A 889 0.61 25.69 -9.17
N LEU A 890 0.55 26.95 -8.75
CA LEU A 890 1.42 28.05 -9.21
C LEU A 890 2.16 28.81 -8.11
N GLU A 891 1.95 28.52 -6.83
CA GLU A 891 2.75 29.14 -5.77
C GLU A 891 4.08 28.41 -5.60
N LEU A 892 5.11 28.85 -6.34
CA LEU A 892 6.50 28.44 -6.10
C LEU A 892 6.95 29.00 -4.74
N ILE A 893 6.86 28.18 -3.69
CA ILE A 893 7.12 28.58 -2.30
C ILE A 893 8.59 28.94 -2.07
N PHE A 894 9.53 28.23 -2.71
CA PHE A 894 10.95 28.56 -2.66
C PHE A 894 11.41 29.06 -4.04
N ARG A 895 11.60 30.38 -4.17
CA ARG A 895 11.98 31.07 -5.41
C ARG A 895 12.87 32.29 -5.11
N PRO A 896 13.54 32.88 -6.11
CA PRO A 896 14.46 34.02 -5.91
C PRO A 896 13.84 35.18 -5.12
N THR A 897 14.65 35.92 -4.37
CA THR A 897 14.21 37.09 -3.59
C THR A 897 15.20 38.25 -3.65
N ILE A 898 14.75 39.47 -3.35
CA ILE A 898 15.63 40.64 -3.30
C ILE A 898 16.47 40.60 -2.01
N GLU A 899 17.78 40.67 -2.11
CA GLU A 899 18.67 40.58 -0.95
C GLU A 899 18.96 41.98 -0.39
N TYR A 900 18.28 42.34 0.70
CA TYR A 900 18.57 43.58 1.45
C TYR A 900 19.70 43.40 2.48
N TYR A 901 20.00 42.16 2.87
CA TYR A 901 20.94 41.81 3.94
C TYR A 901 22.02 40.84 3.42
N GLY A 902 23.16 40.78 4.12
CA GLY A 902 24.36 40.06 3.69
C GLY A 902 25.44 41.00 3.12
N ASP A 903 26.68 40.53 3.00
CA ASP A 903 27.78 41.31 2.40
C ASP A 903 27.36 41.77 1.00
N HIS A 904 27.48 43.06 0.71
CA HIS A 904 27.21 43.64 -0.60
C HIS A 904 27.99 42.94 -1.73
N LYS A 905 29.11 42.31 -1.38
CA LYS A 905 29.89 41.49 -2.32
C LYS A 905 29.19 40.19 -2.73
N ASP A 906 28.34 39.63 -1.87
CA ASP A 906 27.71 38.32 -2.03
C ASP A 906 26.23 38.35 -2.45
N ARG A 907 25.60 39.54 -2.49
CA ARG A 907 24.22 39.71 -3.00
C ARG A 907 24.18 39.46 -4.50
N PHE A 908 23.30 38.56 -4.92
CA PHE A 908 23.08 38.26 -6.33
C PHE A 908 22.05 39.21 -6.96
N LEU A 909 20.94 39.46 -6.26
CA LEU A 909 19.86 40.35 -6.68
C LEU A 909 19.58 41.40 -5.60
N SER A 910 19.97 42.66 -5.85
CA SER A 910 19.86 43.76 -4.87
C SER A 910 18.80 44.81 -5.22
N VAL A 911 18.17 44.68 -6.39
CA VAL A 911 17.23 45.67 -6.94
C VAL A 911 15.94 44.99 -7.39
N ASP A 912 14.81 45.72 -7.38
CA ASP A 912 13.52 45.21 -7.87
C ASP A 912 13.59 45.03 -9.40
N PRO A 913 13.46 43.79 -9.93
CA PRO A 913 13.50 43.52 -11.36
C PRO A 913 12.55 44.39 -12.21
N ARG A 914 11.41 44.84 -11.66
CA ARG A 914 10.44 45.69 -12.40
C ARG A 914 10.90 47.13 -12.58
N LYS A 915 11.80 47.61 -11.73
CA LYS A 915 12.26 49.01 -11.69
C LYS A 915 13.71 49.14 -12.17
N SER A 916 14.29 48.03 -12.63
CA SER A 916 15.72 47.93 -12.94
C SER A 916 15.94 47.80 -14.44
N GLN A 917 17.02 48.38 -14.93
CA GLN A 917 17.51 48.12 -16.28
C GLN A 917 18.44 46.91 -16.26
N TYR A 918 18.54 46.18 -17.38
CA TYR A 918 19.50 45.10 -17.51
C TYR A 918 20.93 45.63 -17.37
N SER A 919 21.67 45.10 -16.40
CA SER A 919 23.07 45.43 -16.12
C SER A 919 24.01 44.93 -17.24
N SER A 920 23.61 43.85 -17.92
CA SER A 920 24.34 43.26 -19.06
C SER A 920 23.63 43.61 -20.38
N LYS A 921 24.21 44.51 -21.17
CA LYS A 921 23.71 44.91 -22.49
C LYS A 921 24.23 43.95 -23.57
N VAL A 922 23.55 42.82 -23.72
CA VAL A 922 23.89 41.78 -24.71
C VAL A 922 22.68 41.47 -25.61
N PRO A 923 22.88 40.91 -26.81
CA PRO A 923 21.78 40.39 -27.62
C PRO A 923 20.98 39.34 -26.83
N TYR A 924 19.65 39.54 -26.78
CA TYR A 924 18.73 38.66 -26.07
C TYR A 924 17.65 38.17 -27.03
N LEU A 925 17.62 36.85 -27.26
CA LEU A 925 16.55 36.17 -27.97
C LEU A 925 15.56 35.61 -26.95
N HIS A 926 14.33 36.09 -26.95
CA HIS A 926 13.28 35.61 -26.06
C HIS A 926 12.09 35.12 -26.89
N GLY A 927 11.66 33.89 -26.65
CA GLY A 927 10.46 33.32 -27.25
C GLY A 927 9.60 32.61 -26.22
N HIS A 928 8.30 32.63 -26.46
CA HIS A 928 7.30 31.79 -25.80
C HIS A 928 6.56 31.01 -26.88
N THR A 929 6.01 29.84 -26.55
CA THR A 929 5.06 29.20 -27.46
C THR A 929 3.71 29.88 -27.36
N VAL A 930 2.91 29.82 -28.43
CA VAL A 930 1.57 30.44 -28.52
C VAL A 930 0.62 30.03 -27.38
N SER A 931 0.94 28.96 -26.66
CA SER A 931 0.13 28.41 -25.58
C SER A 931 0.92 28.02 -24.33
N ASP A 932 2.02 28.72 -24.00
CA ASP A 932 2.84 28.42 -22.81
C ASP A 932 2.05 28.39 -21.49
N GLY A 933 0.95 29.12 -21.42
CA GLY A 933 0.05 29.10 -20.27
C GLY A 933 -0.75 27.79 -20.11
N LEU A 934 -0.83 26.88 -21.10
CA LEU A 934 -1.57 25.62 -21.01
C LEU A 934 -0.99 24.69 -19.94
N LEU A 935 0.32 24.77 -19.71
CA LEU A 935 1.02 23.98 -18.71
C LEU A 935 0.67 24.42 -17.28
N PHE A 936 0.19 25.66 -17.13
CA PHE A 936 -0.08 26.33 -15.85
C PHE A 936 -1.56 26.66 -15.64
N ALA A 937 -2.34 26.61 -16.70
CA ALA A 937 -3.76 26.52 -16.66
C ALA A 937 -4.12 25.09 -16.25
N ASP A 938 -4.74 24.95 -15.09
CA ASP A 938 -5.55 23.78 -14.79
C ASP A 938 -6.73 23.79 -15.78
N GLY A 939 -6.52 23.37 -17.03
CA GLY A 939 -7.53 23.36 -18.10
C GLY A 939 -8.30 24.68 -18.34
N LYS A 940 -7.79 25.82 -17.85
CA LYS A 940 -8.42 27.14 -17.80
C LYS A 940 -7.43 28.27 -18.16
N LEU A 941 -6.90 28.24 -19.38
CA LEU A 941 -6.54 29.51 -20.01
C LEU A 941 -7.85 30.12 -20.47
N TRP A 942 -7.98 31.44 -20.37
CA TRP A 942 -9.12 32.23 -20.83
C TRP A 942 -9.59 31.79 -22.21
N VAL A 943 -10.53 30.84 -22.22
CA VAL A 943 -11.53 30.82 -23.26
C VAL A 943 -12.27 32.13 -23.06
N ARG A 944 -12.49 32.88 -24.14
CA ARG A 944 -13.54 33.92 -24.14
C ARG A 944 -14.74 33.31 -23.41
N GLY A 945 -15.00 33.80 -22.19
CA GLY A 945 -16.05 33.26 -21.35
C GLY A 945 -17.32 33.24 -22.18
N VAL A 946 -17.91 32.06 -22.34
CA VAL A 946 -19.16 31.96 -23.09
C VAL A 946 -20.24 32.31 -22.08
N LEU A 947 -20.72 33.54 -22.17
CA LEU A 947 -21.75 34.04 -21.26
C LEU A 947 -23.12 33.73 -21.84
N VAL A 948 -23.86 32.85 -21.18
CA VAL A 948 -25.27 32.58 -21.47
C VAL A 948 -26.12 33.34 -20.45
N LYS A 949 -27.09 34.12 -20.91
CA LYS A 949 -28.02 34.87 -20.04
C LYS A 949 -29.32 34.08 -19.87
N LEU A 950 -29.75 33.91 -18.63
CA LEU A 950 -31.03 33.30 -18.24
C LEU A 950 -31.82 34.38 -17.50
N GLY A 951 -32.43 35.30 -18.26
CA GLY A 951 -33.07 36.50 -17.72
C GLY A 951 -32.06 37.43 -17.02
N THR A 952 -32.26 37.70 -15.71
CA THR A 952 -31.38 38.54 -14.88
C THR A 952 -30.11 37.82 -14.41
N ARG A 953 -29.99 36.52 -14.68
CA ARG A 953 -28.85 35.68 -14.28
C ARG A 953 -27.99 35.34 -15.48
N SER A 954 -26.76 34.92 -15.22
CA SER A 954 -25.90 34.43 -16.29
C SER A 954 -25.03 33.26 -15.85
N VAL A 955 -24.60 32.46 -16.82
CA VAL A 955 -23.70 31.33 -16.65
C VAL A 955 -22.48 31.56 -17.53
N ASN A 956 -21.29 31.51 -16.92
CA ASN A 956 -20.02 31.66 -17.63
C ASN A 956 -19.39 30.28 -17.88
N GLY A 957 -19.39 29.85 -19.14
CA GLY A 957 -18.79 28.60 -19.59
C GLY A 957 -17.40 28.76 -20.21
N THR A 958 -16.84 27.65 -20.67
CA THR A 958 -15.54 27.56 -21.33
C THR A 958 -15.66 26.81 -22.66
N SER A 959 -14.71 26.92 -23.59
CA SER A 959 -14.69 26.13 -24.82
C SER A 959 -13.67 25.00 -24.72
N LYS A 960 -14.01 23.88 -25.34
CA LYS A 960 -13.23 22.65 -25.39
C LYS A 960 -13.16 22.14 -26.83
N THR A 961 -12.34 21.12 -27.06
CA THR A 961 -12.10 20.53 -28.38
C THR A 961 -12.69 19.13 -28.43
N ALA A 962 -13.51 18.86 -29.44
CA ALA A 962 -14.09 17.56 -29.76
C ALA A 962 -13.03 16.62 -30.35
N ALA A 963 -13.37 15.34 -30.50
CA ALA A 963 -12.43 14.31 -30.97
C ALA A 963 -11.88 14.57 -32.39
N ASP A 964 -12.63 15.29 -33.23
CA ASP A 964 -12.27 15.67 -34.60
C ASP A 964 -11.60 17.07 -34.70
N GLY A 965 -11.35 17.73 -33.57
CA GLY A 965 -10.80 19.08 -33.53
C GLY A 965 -11.83 20.21 -33.54
N LYS A 966 -13.14 19.93 -33.69
CA LYS A 966 -14.20 20.94 -33.62
C LYS A 966 -14.24 21.58 -32.23
N ILE A 967 -14.43 22.89 -32.17
CA ILE A 967 -14.57 23.61 -30.89
C ILE A 967 -16.03 23.57 -30.45
N PHE A 968 -16.27 23.32 -29.17
CA PHE A 968 -17.59 23.35 -28.53
C PHE A 968 -17.52 24.08 -27.19
N ASN A 969 -18.66 24.49 -26.63
CA ASN A 969 -18.75 25.13 -25.32
C ASN A 969 -19.17 24.13 -24.24
N ALA A 970 -18.62 24.29 -23.04
CA ALA A 970 -18.84 23.45 -21.88
C ALA A 970 -19.17 24.34 -20.67
N PHE A 971 -20.25 24.00 -19.99
CA PHE A 971 -20.73 24.66 -18.78
C PHE A 971 -20.81 23.60 -17.70
N TYR A 972 -20.00 23.73 -16.66
CA TYR A 972 -19.85 22.74 -15.61
C TYR A 972 -20.54 23.17 -14.33
N GLY A 973 -21.15 22.22 -13.62
CA GLY A 973 -21.59 22.44 -12.24
C GLY A 973 -22.77 23.40 -12.08
N ILE A 974 -23.71 23.42 -13.02
CA ILE A 974 -24.92 24.25 -12.89
C ILE A 974 -25.86 23.55 -11.88
N PRO A 975 -26.22 24.19 -10.75
CA PRO A 975 -27.08 23.56 -9.75
C PRO A 975 -28.52 23.46 -10.28
N TYR A 976 -29.07 22.24 -10.24
CA TYR A 976 -30.48 22.00 -10.54
C TYR A 976 -31.32 21.76 -9.27
N ALA A 977 -30.67 21.42 -8.15
CA ALA A 977 -31.29 21.21 -6.85
C ALA A 977 -30.40 21.76 -5.72
N MET A 978 -30.98 21.99 -4.54
CA MET A 978 -30.24 22.27 -3.32
C MET A 978 -29.32 21.10 -2.97
N ALA A 979 -28.16 21.41 -2.37
CA ALA A 979 -27.25 20.38 -1.87
C ALA A 979 -27.98 19.45 -0.87
N PRO A 980 -27.94 18.12 -1.05
CA PRO A 980 -28.57 17.13 -0.17
C PRO A 980 -27.77 16.94 1.12
N VAL A 981 -27.54 18.02 1.87
CA VAL A 981 -26.81 18.02 3.14
C VAL A 981 -27.77 18.03 4.32
N GLY A 982 -27.33 17.45 5.44
CA GLY A 982 -28.12 17.42 6.68
C GLY A 982 -29.50 16.81 6.45
N SER A 983 -30.57 17.51 6.85
CA SER A 983 -31.94 17.02 6.74
C SER A 983 -32.44 16.75 5.31
N LEU A 984 -31.70 17.18 4.28
CA LEU A 984 -32.01 16.91 2.87
C LEU A 984 -31.34 15.62 2.35
N ARG A 985 -30.40 15.01 3.09
CA ARG A 985 -29.58 13.86 2.66
C ARG A 985 -30.39 12.70 2.10
N PHE A 986 -31.48 12.34 2.79
CA PHE A 986 -32.36 11.23 2.43
C PHE A 986 -33.75 11.71 1.98
N LYS A 987 -33.89 12.98 1.56
CA LYS A 987 -35.13 13.54 1.03
C LYS A 987 -35.07 13.75 -0.47
N ALA A 988 -36.26 13.85 -1.08
CA ALA A 988 -36.39 14.21 -2.49
C ALA A 988 -35.66 15.54 -2.79
N PRO A 989 -35.08 15.71 -3.99
CA PRO A 989 -34.38 16.94 -4.34
C PRO A 989 -35.32 18.14 -4.28
N VAL A 990 -34.84 19.22 -3.66
CA VAL A 990 -35.53 20.51 -3.61
C VAL A 990 -34.93 21.42 -4.68
N GLU A 991 -35.77 22.16 -5.40
CA GLU A 991 -35.31 23.06 -6.47
C GLU A 991 -34.26 24.06 -5.93
N ALA A 992 -33.18 24.25 -6.69
CA ALA A 992 -32.12 25.17 -6.30
C ALA A 992 -32.63 26.61 -6.28
N PRO A 993 -32.33 27.41 -5.22
CA PRO A 993 -32.68 28.81 -5.24
C PRO A 993 -31.93 29.53 -6.37
N PRO A 994 -32.55 30.58 -6.92
CA PRO A 994 -31.92 31.37 -7.96
C PRO A 994 -30.60 32.01 -7.52
N TRP A 995 -29.52 31.80 -8.27
CA TRP A 995 -28.24 32.47 -7.99
C TRP A 995 -28.24 33.94 -8.43
N VAL A 996 -27.46 34.76 -7.73
CA VAL A 996 -27.31 36.19 -8.05
C VAL A 996 -26.07 36.40 -8.92
N GLY A 997 -26.23 37.13 -10.02
CA GLY A 997 -25.12 37.49 -10.92
C GLY A 997 -24.72 36.38 -11.89
N THR A 998 -23.41 36.20 -12.08
CA THR A 998 -22.83 35.23 -13.02
C THR A 998 -22.31 34.01 -12.28
N LEU A 999 -22.86 32.83 -12.58
CA LEU A 999 -22.34 31.55 -12.10
C LEU A 999 -21.07 31.17 -12.87
N ASP A 1000 -19.97 30.90 -12.16
CA ASP A 1000 -18.73 30.41 -12.75
C ASP A 1000 -18.80 28.90 -13.05
N ALA A 1001 -19.38 28.57 -14.20
CA ALA A 1001 -19.50 27.22 -14.72
C ALA A 1001 -18.25 26.76 -15.51
N THR A 1002 -17.06 27.28 -15.17
CA THR A 1002 -15.80 26.82 -15.77
C THR A 1002 -15.13 25.73 -14.93
N LYS A 1003 -15.53 25.57 -13.66
CA LYS A 1003 -14.90 24.64 -12.69
C LYS A 1003 -15.57 23.27 -12.78
N ILE A 1004 -14.76 22.21 -12.73
CA ILE A 1004 -15.27 20.84 -12.59
C ILE A 1004 -16.07 20.76 -11.29
N PRO A 1005 -17.32 20.24 -11.29
CA PRO A 1005 -18.13 20.15 -10.10
C PRO A 1005 -17.67 19.02 -9.17
N ASN A 1006 -18.10 19.08 -7.92
CA ASN A 1006 -18.01 17.93 -7.03
C ASN A 1006 -18.87 16.78 -7.61
N ILE A 1007 -18.35 15.56 -7.49
CA ILE A 1007 -19.13 14.34 -7.70
C ILE A 1007 -19.80 13.94 -6.38
N CYS A 1008 -20.88 13.18 -6.43
CA CYS A 1008 -21.53 12.69 -5.22
C CYS A 1008 -20.66 11.66 -4.48
N VAL A 1009 -20.82 11.59 -3.16
CA VAL A 1009 -20.06 10.70 -2.28
C VAL A 1009 -20.19 9.24 -2.72
N GLN A 1010 -19.05 8.59 -2.92
CA GLN A 1010 -18.96 7.20 -3.37
C GLN A 1010 -17.58 6.61 -3.01
N LEU A 1011 -17.44 5.29 -2.98
CA LEU A 1011 -16.14 4.64 -2.81
C LEU A 1011 -15.55 4.33 -4.20
N PRO A 1012 -14.29 4.74 -4.48
CA PRO A 1012 -13.62 4.38 -5.72
C PRO A 1012 -13.26 2.88 -5.76
N GLU A 1013 -13.01 2.36 -6.96
CA GLU A 1013 -12.66 0.95 -7.22
C GLU A 1013 -11.39 0.45 -6.49
N ASP A 1014 -10.54 1.33 -5.95
CA ASP A 1014 -9.32 0.93 -5.22
C ASP A 1014 -9.53 0.73 -3.71
N TYR A 1015 -10.74 1.03 -3.20
CA TYR A 1015 -11.20 0.80 -1.83
C TYR A 1015 -10.33 1.43 -0.74
N VAL A 1016 -9.62 2.54 -1.02
CA VAL A 1016 -8.71 3.18 -0.04
C VAL A 1016 -9.40 4.30 0.73
N THR A 1017 -10.02 5.24 0.03
CA THR A 1017 -10.70 6.40 0.62
C THR A 1017 -11.88 6.80 -0.25
N THR A 1018 -12.99 7.19 0.36
CA THR A 1018 -14.15 7.74 -0.34
C THR A 1018 -13.81 9.02 -1.10
N VAL A 1019 -14.54 9.27 -2.17
CA VAL A 1019 -14.44 10.46 -3.02
C VAL A 1019 -15.78 11.18 -3.09
N GLY A 1020 -15.76 12.45 -3.49
CA GLY A 1020 -16.97 13.25 -3.68
C GLY A 1020 -17.38 14.08 -2.46
N ASP A 1021 -18.48 14.79 -2.62
CA ASP A 1021 -19.11 15.69 -1.65
C ASP A 1021 -20.63 15.56 -1.74
N GLU A 1022 -21.36 15.91 -0.68
CA GLU A 1022 -22.82 15.95 -0.71
C GLU A 1022 -23.33 17.14 -1.52
N ASP A 1023 -22.58 18.23 -1.61
CA ASP A 1023 -22.86 19.35 -2.53
C ASP A 1023 -22.49 18.98 -3.97
N CYS A 1024 -23.32 18.11 -4.58
CA CYS A 1024 -23.04 17.48 -5.87
C CYS A 1024 -24.18 17.53 -6.91
N LEU A 1025 -25.40 17.98 -6.54
CA LEU A 1025 -26.58 17.98 -7.43
C LEU A 1025 -26.52 19.09 -8.50
N THR A 1026 -25.66 18.86 -9.48
CA THR A 1026 -25.35 19.78 -10.56
C THR A 1026 -25.39 19.07 -11.91
N LEU A 1027 -25.52 19.82 -13.00
CA LEU A 1027 -25.45 19.29 -14.35
C LEU A 1027 -24.41 20.03 -15.20
N ASN A 1028 -23.84 19.30 -16.14
CA ASN A 1028 -22.93 19.83 -17.14
C ASN A 1028 -23.67 19.94 -18.48
N ILE A 1029 -23.50 21.05 -19.18
CA ILE A 1029 -24.09 21.29 -20.51
C ILE A 1029 -22.96 21.47 -21.52
N TYR A 1030 -23.08 20.81 -22.66
CA TYR A 1030 -22.14 20.91 -23.77
C TYR A 1030 -22.89 21.32 -25.03
N THR A 1031 -22.47 22.42 -25.66
CA THR A 1031 -23.16 23.01 -26.83
C THR A 1031 -22.20 23.22 -27.98
N PRO A 1032 -22.67 23.26 -29.24
CA PRO A 1032 -21.87 23.77 -30.36
C PRO A 1032 -21.35 25.19 -30.05
N LYS A 1033 -20.19 25.54 -30.59
CA LYS A 1033 -19.49 26.82 -30.29
C LYS A 1033 -20.36 28.06 -30.45
N ASN A 1034 -21.20 28.08 -31.48
CA ASN A 1034 -22.01 29.24 -31.86
C ASN A 1034 -23.48 29.11 -31.47
N ALA A 1035 -23.84 28.14 -30.64
CA ALA A 1035 -25.21 27.94 -30.19
C ALA A 1035 -25.72 29.17 -29.44
N LYS A 1036 -26.93 29.62 -29.81
CA LYS A 1036 -27.63 30.76 -29.21
C LYS A 1036 -29.10 30.41 -29.03
N GLU A 1037 -29.75 31.14 -28.12
CA GLU A 1037 -31.18 31.02 -27.88
C GLU A 1037 -31.98 31.12 -29.19
N GLY A 1038 -32.91 30.17 -29.39
CA GLY A 1038 -33.73 30.06 -30.61
C GLY A 1038 -33.17 29.19 -31.73
N ASP A 1039 -31.93 28.68 -31.63
CA ASP A 1039 -31.37 27.75 -32.64
C ASP A 1039 -32.09 26.39 -32.68
N ASN A 1040 -32.85 26.05 -31.63
CA ASN A 1040 -33.63 24.82 -31.49
C ASN A 1040 -32.80 23.55 -31.78
N ILE A 1041 -31.62 23.40 -31.18
CA ILE A 1041 -30.72 22.25 -31.40
C ILE A 1041 -31.22 21.02 -30.60
N PRO A 1042 -31.21 19.79 -31.16
CA PRO A 1042 -31.59 18.58 -30.41
C PRO A 1042 -30.76 18.37 -29.15
N VAL A 1043 -31.40 17.89 -28.08
CA VAL A 1043 -30.78 17.74 -26.75
C VAL A 1043 -30.73 16.26 -26.37
N ILE A 1044 -29.55 15.76 -25.98
CA ILE A 1044 -29.36 14.46 -25.35
C ILE A 1044 -29.17 14.67 -23.85
N PHE A 1045 -30.04 14.08 -23.03
CA PHE A 1045 -29.89 13.99 -21.58
C PHE A 1045 -29.26 12.63 -21.23
N TYR A 1046 -27.97 12.63 -20.92
CA TYR A 1046 -27.19 11.41 -20.73
C TYR A 1046 -27.05 11.02 -19.26
N ILE A 1047 -27.58 9.86 -18.88
CA ILE A 1047 -27.49 9.27 -17.54
C ILE A 1047 -26.38 8.22 -17.52
N PHE A 1048 -25.36 8.46 -16.70
CA PHE A 1048 -24.22 7.55 -16.58
C PHE A 1048 -24.60 6.23 -15.89
N GLY A 1049 -23.91 5.16 -16.28
CA GLY A 1049 -23.96 3.86 -15.59
C GLY A 1049 -22.92 3.74 -14.47
N GLY A 1050 -23.03 2.66 -13.69
CA GLY A 1050 -22.12 2.34 -12.59
C GLY A 1050 -22.82 1.53 -11.50
N VAL A 1051 -23.72 0.64 -11.94
CA VAL A 1051 -24.54 -0.25 -11.10
C VAL A 1051 -25.26 0.47 -9.95
N PHE A 1052 -25.74 1.69 -10.21
CA PHE A 1052 -26.33 2.60 -9.21
C PHE A 1052 -25.43 3.03 -8.07
N LYS A 1053 -24.18 2.58 -8.01
CA LYS A 1053 -23.32 2.63 -6.83
C LYS A 1053 -22.16 3.62 -6.96
N TYR A 1054 -21.66 3.83 -8.17
CA TYR A 1054 -20.63 4.83 -8.49
C TYR A 1054 -20.91 5.49 -9.86
N GLY A 1055 -20.18 6.54 -10.18
CA GLY A 1055 -20.26 7.28 -11.44
C GLY A 1055 -20.34 8.80 -11.25
N SER A 1056 -20.24 9.52 -12.37
CA SER A 1056 -20.42 10.97 -12.40
C SER A 1056 -20.65 11.48 -13.83
N SER A 1057 -21.14 12.70 -13.94
CA SER A 1057 -21.24 13.50 -15.18
C SER A 1057 -19.89 13.80 -15.87
N LEU A 1058 -18.78 13.38 -15.27
CA LEU A 1058 -17.43 13.50 -15.82
C LEU A 1058 -16.93 12.19 -16.44
N ARG A 1059 -17.60 11.07 -16.13
CA ARG A 1059 -17.29 9.76 -16.71
C ARG A 1059 -17.78 9.73 -18.15
N ASN A 1060 -16.95 9.28 -19.07
CA ASN A 1060 -17.23 9.23 -20.52
C ASN A 1060 -17.60 10.62 -21.09
N GLY A 1061 -16.61 11.51 -21.17
CA GLY A 1061 -16.80 12.88 -21.63
C GLY A 1061 -17.45 13.02 -23.01
N PRO A 1062 -17.87 14.24 -23.39
CA PRO A 1062 -18.73 14.47 -24.54
C PRO A 1062 -17.98 14.48 -25.90
N GLN A 1063 -16.66 14.22 -25.91
CA GLN A 1063 -15.77 14.58 -27.03
C GLN A 1063 -16.19 13.98 -28.37
N HIS A 1064 -16.73 12.77 -28.37
CA HIS A 1064 -17.21 12.10 -29.60
C HIS A 1064 -18.55 12.66 -30.09
N PHE A 1065 -19.48 12.93 -29.18
CA PHE A 1065 -20.77 13.50 -29.56
C PHE A 1065 -20.65 14.95 -30.05
N MET A 1066 -19.74 15.74 -29.49
CA MET A 1066 -19.52 17.15 -29.89
C MET A 1066 -18.88 17.32 -31.27
N THR A 1067 -18.60 16.23 -31.99
CA THR A 1067 -18.32 16.24 -33.44
C THR A 1067 -19.57 16.59 -34.27
N ARG A 1068 -20.76 16.43 -33.68
CA ARG A 1068 -22.07 16.74 -34.30
C ARG A 1068 -22.69 17.99 -33.69
N ASP A 1069 -23.66 18.58 -34.40
CA ASP A 1069 -24.42 19.75 -33.92
C ASP A 1069 -25.59 19.31 -33.04
N ILE A 1070 -25.25 18.87 -31.83
CA ILE A 1070 -26.18 18.44 -30.78
C ILE A 1070 -25.78 19.07 -29.45
N ILE A 1071 -26.73 19.19 -28.54
CA ILE A 1071 -26.48 19.59 -27.15
C ILE A 1071 -26.51 18.34 -26.27
N ILE A 1072 -25.55 18.22 -25.36
CA ILE A 1072 -25.55 17.14 -24.36
C ILE A 1072 -25.64 17.74 -22.97
N VAL A 1073 -26.53 17.18 -22.16
CA VAL A 1073 -26.63 17.47 -20.74
C VAL A 1073 -26.30 16.20 -19.95
N MET A 1074 -25.40 16.33 -18.98
CA MET A 1074 -24.97 15.24 -18.09
C MET A 1074 -25.17 15.66 -16.62
N PRO A 1075 -26.18 15.13 -15.91
CA PRO A 1075 -26.38 15.41 -14.49
C PRO A 1075 -25.44 14.57 -13.60
N ASN A 1076 -24.98 15.14 -12.50
CA ASN A 1076 -24.60 14.41 -11.29
C ASN A 1076 -25.86 14.16 -10.45
N PHE A 1077 -25.97 12.99 -9.83
CA PHE A 1077 -27.07 12.62 -8.94
C PHE A 1077 -26.56 11.69 -7.84
N ARG A 1078 -27.28 11.57 -6.72
CA ARG A 1078 -26.87 10.69 -5.62
C ARG A 1078 -26.82 9.23 -6.09
N VAL A 1079 -25.76 8.53 -5.69
CA VAL A 1079 -25.52 7.10 -5.97
C VAL A 1079 -25.41 6.31 -4.68
N GLY A 1080 -25.49 4.99 -4.79
CA GLY A 1080 -25.35 4.05 -3.71
C GLY A 1080 -26.39 4.20 -2.61
N ALA A 1081 -26.01 3.94 -1.37
CA ALA A 1081 -26.86 4.13 -0.19
C ALA A 1081 -27.47 5.54 -0.11
N LEU A 1082 -26.72 6.60 -0.44
CA LEU A 1082 -27.24 7.97 -0.43
C LEU A 1082 -28.29 8.22 -1.53
N GLY A 1083 -28.25 7.45 -2.62
CA GLY A 1083 -29.20 7.55 -3.72
C GLY A 1083 -30.41 6.62 -3.60
N PHE A 1084 -30.28 5.47 -2.92
CA PHE A 1084 -31.24 4.37 -3.06
C PHE A 1084 -31.58 3.63 -1.75
N LEU A 1085 -31.02 4.01 -0.60
CA LEU A 1085 -31.45 3.44 0.69
C LEU A 1085 -32.94 3.71 0.93
N SER A 1086 -33.67 2.71 1.41
CA SER A 1086 -35.09 2.80 1.75
C SER A 1086 -35.39 1.99 3.01
N THR A 1087 -36.24 2.53 3.89
CA THR A 1087 -36.75 1.83 5.09
C THR A 1087 -37.97 0.97 4.78
N GLY A 1088 -38.40 0.91 3.52
CA GLY A 1088 -39.61 0.21 3.09
C GLY A 1088 -40.91 0.89 3.55
N ASP A 1089 -40.82 2.14 4.03
CA ASP A 1089 -41.92 3.02 4.44
C ASP A 1089 -41.63 4.46 4.01
N ASP A 1090 -42.46 5.41 4.46
CA ASP A 1090 -42.39 6.80 3.99
C ASP A 1090 -41.31 7.66 4.67
N VAL A 1091 -40.60 7.11 5.67
CA VAL A 1091 -39.55 7.85 6.40
C VAL A 1091 -38.32 8.06 5.51
N ILE A 1092 -37.84 6.98 4.90
CA ILE A 1092 -36.87 7.02 3.81
C ILE A 1092 -37.48 6.22 2.65
N SER A 1093 -38.25 6.91 1.81
CA SER A 1093 -38.99 6.28 0.71
C SER A 1093 -38.09 5.55 -0.31
N GLY A 1094 -36.90 6.09 -0.56
CA GLY A 1094 -35.94 5.57 -1.54
C GLY A 1094 -35.98 6.32 -2.88
N ASN A 1095 -35.27 5.78 -3.88
CA ASN A 1095 -35.18 6.34 -5.24
C ASN A 1095 -34.69 7.79 -5.34
N MET A 1096 -33.95 8.29 -4.36
CA MET A 1096 -33.43 9.66 -4.35
C MET A 1096 -32.60 9.98 -5.60
N GLY A 1097 -31.75 9.06 -6.05
CA GLY A 1097 -30.98 9.21 -7.29
C GLY A 1097 -31.86 9.31 -8.55
N LEU A 1098 -33.02 8.63 -8.60
CA LEU A 1098 -33.97 8.75 -9.73
C LEU A 1098 -34.75 10.06 -9.66
N LYS A 1099 -35.15 10.49 -8.46
CA LYS A 1099 -35.81 11.78 -8.23
C LYS A 1099 -34.87 12.94 -8.58
N ASP A 1100 -33.58 12.83 -8.25
CA ASP A 1100 -32.51 13.78 -8.65
C ASP A 1100 -32.45 13.91 -10.18
N GLN A 1101 -32.44 12.79 -10.91
CA GLN A 1101 -32.46 12.78 -12.37
C GLN A 1101 -33.74 13.44 -12.94
N SER A 1102 -34.92 13.20 -12.36
CA SER A 1102 -36.16 13.86 -12.79
C SER A 1102 -36.11 15.38 -12.56
N MET A 1103 -35.56 15.82 -11.42
CA MET A 1103 -35.38 17.25 -11.14
C MET A 1103 -34.41 17.90 -12.15
N ALA A 1104 -33.31 17.23 -12.48
CA ALA A 1104 -32.39 17.70 -13.51
C ALA A 1104 -33.08 17.75 -14.90
N LEU A 1105 -33.89 16.75 -15.24
CA LEU A 1105 -34.63 16.73 -16.50
C LEU A 1105 -35.69 17.86 -16.56
N LYS A 1106 -36.38 18.13 -15.45
CA LYS A 1106 -37.26 19.31 -15.30
C LYS A 1106 -36.47 20.60 -15.52
N TRP A 1107 -35.30 20.74 -14.91
CA TRP A 1107 -34.45 21.91 -15.11
C TRP A 1107 -34.08 22.09 -16.59
N VAL A 1108 -33.70 21.01 -17.27
CA VAL A 1108 -33.36 21.03 -18.71
C VAL A 1108 -34.56 21.44 -19.55
N LYS A 1109 -35.74 20.86 -19.32
CA LYS A 1109 -36.98 21.22 -20.03
C LYS A 1109 -37.25 22.72 -19.98
N HIS A 1110 -37.04 23.35 -18.82
CA HIS A 1110 -37.32 24.77 -18.63
C HIS A 1110 -36.20 25.71 -19.12
N ASN A 1111 -34.93 25.29 -19.10
CA ASN A 1111 -33.80 26.22 -19.27
C ASN A 1111 -32.92 25.97 -20.50
N ILE A 1112 -33.03 24.82 -21.18
CA ILE A 1112 -32.07 24.46 -22.23
C ILE A 1112 -32.14 25.37 -23.47
N HIS A 1113 -33.27 26.05 -23.68
CA HIS A 1113 -33.44 27.02 -24.77
C HIS A 1113 -32.46 28.20 -24.70
N PHE A 1114 -32.08 28.66 -23.50
CA PHE A 1114 -31.04 29.69 -23.34
C PHE A 1114 -29.68 29.25 -23.89
N PHE A 1115 -29.42 27.95 -23.91
CA PHE A 1115 -28.19 27.34 -24.44
C PHE A 1115 -28.30 26.97 -25.93
N GLY A 1116 -29.41 27.35 -26.58
CA GLY A 1116 -29.75 27.03 -27.97
C GLY A 1116 -30.43 25.68 -28.18
N GLY A 1117 -30.80 24.99 -27.10
CA GLY A 1117 -31.48 23.69 -27.19
C GLY A 1117 -32.98 23.78 -27.44
N ASP A 1118 -33.52 22.77 -28.09
CA ASP A 1118 -34.96 22.62 -28.28
C ASP A 1118 -35.57 21.85 -27.10
N SER A 1119 -36.30 22.57 -26.24
CA SER A 1119 -37.02 21.97 -25.11
C SER A 1119 -38.08 20.93 -25.53
N ASN A 1120 -38.46 20.86 -26.81
CA ASN A 1120 -39.41 19.88 -27.36
C ASN A 1120 -38.73 18.77 -28.18
N ARG A 1121 -37.39 18.69 -28.15
CA ARG A 1121 -36.63 17.58 -28.76
C ARG A 1121 -35.54 17.10 -27.81
N ILE A 1122 -35.96 16.60 -26.65
CA ILE A 1122 -35.09 16.01 -25.63
C ILE A 1122 -35.12 14.48 -25.76
N THR A 1123 -33.94 13.89 -25.92
CA THR A 1123 -33.72 12.44 -25.92
C THR A 1123 -33.07 12.02 -24.61
N ILE A 1124 -33.71 11.15 -23.83
CA ILE A 1124 -33.09 10.54 -22.65
C ILE A 1124 -32.23 9.36 -23.10
N HIS A 1125 -30.96 9.34 -22.69
CA HIS A 1125 -29.99 8.32 -23.09
C HIS A 1125 -29.29 7.77 -21.85
N GLY A 1126 -29.19 6.45 -21.73
CA GLY A 1126 -28.41 5.82 -20.69
C GLY A 1126 -27.66 4.59 -21.15
N HIS A 1127 -26.61 4.23 -20.38
CA HIS A 1127 -25.84 3.00 -20.53
C HIS A 1127 -25.82 2.21 -19.22
N SER A 1128 -25.97 0.87 -19.27
CA SER A 1128 -25.98 -0.02 -18.10
C SER A 1128 -27.07 0.41 -17.09
N SER A 1129 -26.76 0.57 -15.80
CA SER A 1129 -27.72 1.10 -14.81
C SER A 1129 -28.28 2.47 -15.18
N GLY A 1130 -27.56 3.26 -15.97
CA GLY A 1130 -28.07 4.52 -16.53
C GLY A 1130 -29.15 4.29 -17.59
N ALA A 1131 -29.08 3.20 -18.36
CA ALA A 1131 -30.15 2.78 -19.27
C ALA A 1131 -31.38 2.27 -18.50
N ILE A 1132 -31.16 1.54 -17.41
CA ILE A 1132 -32.24 1.17 -16.48
C ILE A 1132 -32.90 2.44 -15.93
N SER A 1133 -32.13 3.40 -15.43
CA SER A 1133 -32.65 4.71 -15.02
C SER A 1133 -33.44 5.39 -16.14
N ALA A 1134 -32.89 5.46 -17.36
CA ALA A 1134 -33.57 6.08 -18.50
C ALA A 1134 -34.92 5.42 -18.82
N HIS A 1135 -35.00 4.08 -18.74
CA HIS A 1135 -36.27 3.36 -18.89
C HIS A 1135 -37.21 3.62 -17.71
N LEU A 1136 -36.72 3.59 -16.46
CA LEU A 1136 -37.58 3.87 -15.30
C LEU A 1136 -38.15 5.30 -15.30
N GLN A 1137 -37.42 6.27 -15.88
CA GLN A 1137 -37.95 7.63 -16.10
C GLN A 1137 -39.16 7.65 -17.04
N THR A 1138 -39.29 6.69 -17.97
CA THR A 1138 -40.46 6.64 -18.87
C THR A 1138 -41.70 6.06 -18.21
N LEU A 1139 -41.50 5.28 -17.14
CA LEU A 1139 -42.57 4.67 -16.36
C LEU A 1139 -43.05 5.57 -15.22
N SER A 1140 -42.27 6.58 -14.85
CA SER A 1140 -42.60 7.46 -13.73
C SER A 1140 -43.48 8.65 -14.15
N PRO A 1141 -44.60 8.90 -13.45
CA PRO A 1141 -45.38 10.13 -13.62
C PRO A 1141 -44.56 11.40 -13.41
N MET A 1142 -43.47 11.34 -12.63
CA MET A 1142 -42.60 12.50 -12.34
C MET A 1142 -41.90 13.07 -13.58
N SER A 1143 -41.75 12.26 -14.62
CA SER A 1143 -41.01 12.59 -15.84
C SER A 1143 -41.90 12.70 -17.08
N LYS A 1144 -43.21 12.50 -16.93
CA LYS A 1144 -44.20 12.64 -18.00
C LYS A 1144 -44.13 14.04 -18.63
N GLY A 1145 -43.97 14.09 -19.95
CA GLY A 1145 -43.91 15.34 -20.74
C GLY A 1145 -42.55 16.06 -20.74
N LEU A 1146 -41.52 15.53 -20.08
CA LEU A 1146 -40.20 16.18 -20.00
C LEU A 1146 -39.23 15.77 -21.12
N TYR A 1147 -39.53 14.70 -21.85
CA TYR A 1147 -38.69 14.15 -22.91
C TYR A 1147 -39.55 13.68 -24.09
N ASN A 1148 -38.90 13.35 -25.21
CA ASN A 1148 -39.55 13.01 -26.48
C ASN A 1148 -39.09 11.66 -27.05
N ARG A 1149 -37.84 11.26 -26.77
CA ARG A 1149 -37.21 10.04 -27.34
C ARG A 1149 -36.36 9.35 -26.30
N VAL A 1150 -36.06 8.07 -26.51
CA VAL A 1150 -35.32 7.23 -25.56
C VAL A 1150 -34.22 6.44 -26.27
N ILE A 1151 -33.02 6.42 -25.70
CA ILE A 1151 -31.90 5.56 -26.12
C ILE A 1151 -31.45 4.72 -24.93
N LEU A 1152 -31.56 3.40 -25.04
CA LEU A 1152 -31.11 2.44 -24.03
C LEU A 1152 -29.94 1.62 -24.56
N GLN A 1153 -28.84 1.58 -23.81
CA GLN A 1153 -27.70 0.71 -24.11
C GLN A 1153 -27.43 -0.23 -22.93
N SER A 1154 -27.59 -1.54 -23.16
CA SER A 1154 -27.21 -2.59 -22.20
C SER A 1154 -27.92 -2.51 -20.83
N GLY A 1155 -29.22 -2.16 -20.82
CA GLY A 1155 -30.03 -2.18 -19.60
C GLY A 1155 -31.48 -1.76 -19.82
N THR A 1156 -32.41 -2.37 -19.08
CA THR A 1156 -33.85 -2.03 -19.10
C THR A 1156 -34.46 -2.12 -17.69
N GLY A 1157 -35.57 -1.39 -17.45
CA GLY A 1157 -36.37 -1.51 -16.23
C GLY A 1157 -37.03 -2.88 -15.99
N PHE A 1158 -36.84 -3.85 -16.90
CA PHE A 1158 -37.35 -5.22 -16.76
C PHE A 1158 -36.26 -6.22 -16.37
N CYS A 1159 -34.99 -5.81 -16.28
CA CYS A 1159 -33.92 -6.66 -15.79
C CYS A 1159 -34.17 -7.04 -14.32
N THR A 1160 -33.76 -8.23 -13.89
CA THR A 1160 -33.82 -8.67 -12.48
C THR A 1160 -33.05 -7.73 -11.53
N GLU A 1161 -32.09 -6.99 -12.09
CA GLU A 1161 -31.25 -5.99 -11.42
C GLU A 1161 -31.87 -4.60 -11.31
N SER A 1162 -33.09 -4.40 -11.80
CA SER A 1162 -33.66 -3.05 -11.94
C SER A 1162 -34.29 -2.49 -10.67
N PHE A 1163 -34.83 -3.33 -9.78
CA PHE A 1163 -35.43 -2.88 -8.52
C PHE A 1163 -35.45 -3.95 -7.41
N PHE A 1164 -35.68 -3.52 -6.17
CA PHE A 1164 -36.00 -4.38 -5.02
C PHE A 1164 -37.41 -4.11 -4.47
N ASP A 1165 -37.99 -5.15 -3.87
CA ASP A 1165 -39.20 -5.02 -3.04
C ASP A 1165 -38.91 -4.27 -1.73
N LYS A 1166 -39.96 -3.73 -1.10
CA LYS A 1166 -39.91 -2.97 0.15
C LYS A 1166 -39.37 -3.80 1.31
N ASP A 1167 -39.71 -5.08 1.37
CA ASP A 1167 -39.26 -5.93 2.47
C ASP A 1167 -37.74 -6.21 2.40
N VAL A 1168 -37.22 -6.35 1.18
CA VAL A 1168 -35.77 -6.52 0.94
C VAL A 1168 -35.01 -5.24 1.32
N THR A 1169 -35.47 -4.07 0.87
CA THR A 1169 -34.80 -2.80 1.18
C THR A 1169 -34.87 -2.46 2.67
N ARG A 1170 -35.99 -2.75 3.34
CA ARG A 1170 -36.11 -2.64 4.80
C ARG A 1170 -35.08 -3.51 5.53
N SER A 1171 -34.87 -4.74 5.08
CA SER A 1171 -33.85 -5.64 5.65
C SER A 1171 -32.45 -5.04 5.48
N ILE A 1172 -32.13 -4.53 4.29
CA ILE A 1172 -30.85 -3.85 4.01
C ILE A 1172 -30.66 -2.62 4.89
N ALA A 1173 -31.70 -1.80 5.11
CA ALA A 1173 -31.61 -0.61 5.96
C ALA A 1173 -31.33 -0.96 7.43
N LYS A 1174 -31.95 -2.02 7.97
CA LYS A 1174 -31.65 -2.53 9.32
C LYS A 1174 -30.20 -3.00 9.43
N GLU A 1175 -29.73 -3.68 8.40
CA GLU A 1175 -28.37 -4.20 8.32
C GLU A 1175 -27.32 -3.06 8.26
N VAL A 1176 -27.61 -1.98 7.52
CA VAL A 1176 -26.82 -0.74 7.56
C VAL A 1176 -26.80 -0.17 8.97
N ALA A 1177 -27.97 -0.06 9.59
CA ALA A 1177 -28.13 0.49 10.93
C ALA A 1177 -27.29 -0.27 11.97
N GLN A 1178 -27.27 -1.60 11.88
CA GLN A 1178 -26.46 -2.46 12.75
C GLN A 1178 -24.96 -2.22 12.57
N ARG A 1179 -24.47 -2.14 11.33
CA ARG A 1179 -23.04 -1.95 11.03
C ARG A 1179 -22.49 -0.60 11.50
N VAL A 1180 -23.31 0.45 11.48
CA VAL A 1180 -22.90 1.80 11.86
C VAL A 1180 -23.19 2.13 13.32
N GLY A 1181 -23.71 1.18 14.10
CA GLY A 1181 -24.06 1.36 15.51
C GLY A 1181 -25.35 2.15 15.75
N CYS A 1182 -26.21 2.28 14.74
CA CYS A 1182 -27.54 2.86 14.82
C CYS A 1182 -28.60 1.80 15.16
N ASN A 1183 -28.39 0.97 16.18
CA ASN A 1183 -29.29 -0.14 16.55
C ASN A 1183 -30.65 0.39 17.02
N SER A 1184 -31.60 0.54 16.10
CA SER A 1184 -32.95 1.04 16.36
C SER A 1184 -34.00 0.08 15.80
N THR A 1185 -35.20 0.09 16.40
CA THR A 1185 -36.34 -0.73 15.96
C THR A 1185 -37.30 0.04 15.03
N THR A 1186 -37.18 1.37 14.92
CA THR A 1186 -38.08 2.22 14.13
C THR A 1186 -37.36 2.98 13.02
N SER A 1187 -38.05 3.23 11.91
CA SER A 1187 -37.47 3.95 10.76
C SER A 1187 -37.07 5.39 11.07
N GLN A 1188 -37.81 6.07 11.96
CA GLN A 1188 -37.52 7.47 12.33
C GLN A 1188 -36.23 7.59 13.15
N GLU A 1189 -36.05 6.73 14.16
CA GLU A 1189 -34.83 6.70 14.95
C GLU A 1189 -33.61 6.27 14.11
N MET A 1190 -33.78 5.36 13.14
CA MET A 1190 -32.74 5.05 12.16
C MET A 1190 -32.35 6.28 11.34
N LEU A 1191 -33.32 7.04 10.81
CA LEU A 1191 -33.08 8.27 10.07
C LEU A 1191 -32.34 9.31 10.93
N ASP A 1192 -32.80 9.55 12.15
CA ASP A 1192 -32.20 10.53 13.07
C ASP A 1192 -30.74 10.17 13.38
N CYS A 1193 -30.44 8.88 13.53
CA CYS A 1193 -29.06 8.40 13.69
C CYS A 1193 -28.24 8.58 12.41
N PHE A 1194 -28.78 8.19 11.25
CA PHE A 1194 -28.12 8.32 9.94
C PHE A 1194 -27.77 9.77 9.57
N LEU A 1195 -28.59 10.73 9.97
CA LEU A 1195 -28.33 12.15 9.75
C LEU A 1195 -27.09 12.66 10.53
N ASN A 1196 -26.74 12.02 11.64
CA ASN A 1196 -25.55 12.37 12.44
C ASN A 1196 -24.25 11.71 11.95
N LEU A 1197 -24.33 10.78 11.00
CA LEU A 1197 -23.15 10.11 10.43
C LEU A 1197 -22.51 10.94 9.31
N GLN A 1198 -21.21 10.72 9.08
CA GLN A 1198 -20.53 11.25 7.90
C GLN A 1198 -21.05 10.52 6.64
N PRO A 1199 -21.25 11.23 5.51
CA PRO A 1199 -21.77 10.63 4.28
C PRO A 1199 -20.88 9.52 3.73
N ASP A 1200 -19.56 9.61 3.98
CA ASP A 1200 -18.57 8.62 3.59
C ASP A 1200 -18.86 7.21 4.16
N VAL A 1201 -19.46 7.15 5.35
CA VAL A 1201 -19.81 5.88 6.02
C VAL A 1201 -20.74 5.04 5.15
N PHE A 1202 -21.71 5.66 4.49
CA PHE A 1202 -22.69 4.95 3.66
C PHE A 1202 -22.06 4.33 2.40
N ALA A 1203 -21.05 4.99 1.83
CA ALA A 1203 -20.29 4.43 0.71
C ALA A 1203 -19.41 3.24 1.12
N ILE A 1204 -18.88 3.24 2.34
CA ILE A 1204 -18.06 2.14 2.88
C ILE A 1204 -18.93 0.95 3.26
N VAL A 1205 -20.01 1.19 4.00
CA VAL A 1205 -20.93 0.14 4.45
C VAL A 1205 -21.58 -0.57 3.27
N GLN A 1206 -21.83 0.16 2.17
CA GLN A 1206 -22.27 -0.46 0.92
C GLN A 1206 -21.31 -1.53 0.40
N GLU A 1207 -20.00 -1.30 0.43
CA GLU A 1207 -19.02 -2.30 -0.01
C GLU A 1207 -18.89 -3.44 0.96
N ASP A 1208 -18.97 -3.13 2.25
CA ASP A 1208 -19.00 -4.16 3.29
C ASP A 1208 -20.19 -5.09 3.00
N LEU A 1209 -21.40 -4.56 2.91
CA LEU A 1209 -22.61 -5.32 2.55
C LEU A 1209 -22.49 -6.10 1.23
N PHE A 1210 -21.82 -5.53 0.23
CA PHE A 1210 -21.64 -6.17 -1.08
C PHE A 1210 -20.81 -7.44 -0.98
N VAL A 1211 -19.70 -7.41 -0.23
CA VAL A 1211 -18.88 -8.61 -0.01
C VAL A 1211 -19.67 -9.70 0.73
N TRP A 1212 -20.66 -9.31 1.54
CA TRP A 1212 -21.25 -10.18 2.55
C TRP A 1212 -22.61 -10.80 2.20
N ASN A 1213 -23.40 -10.23 1.30
CA ASN A 1213 -24.80 -10.65 1.12
C ASN A 1213 -25.13 -11.44 -0.16
N SER A 1214 -24.14 -11.94 -0.92
CA SER A 1214 -24.37 -12.74 -2.14
C SER A 1214 -25.29 -12.09 -3.19
N TYR A 1215 -25.63 -10.80 -3.04
CA TYR A 1215 -26.48 -10.09 -3.98
C TYR A 1215 -25.66 -9.69 -5.20
N PRO A 1216 -26.27 -9.69 -6.40
CA PRO A 1216 -25.66 -9.13 -7.59
C PRO A 1216 -25.18 -7.69 -7.36
N ASP A 1217 -24.22 -7.23 -8.15
CA ASP A 1217 -23.38 -6.01 -8.13
C ASP A 1217 -23.90 -4.69 -7.50
N ALA A 1218 -25.19 -4.56 -7.17
CA ALA A 1218 -25.83 -3.39 -6.57
C ALA A 1218 -26.70 -3.72 -5.32
N VAL A 1219 -26.10 -3.66 -4.12
CA VAL A 1219 -26.82 -3.72 -2.83
C VAL A 1219 -27.89 -2.62 -2.72
N PHE A 1220 -27.60 -1.43 -3.27
CA PHE A 1220 -28.53 -0.31 -3.30
C PHE A 1220 -28.92 -0.03 -4.75
N ARG A 1221 -30.20 -0.26 -5.07
CA ARG A 1221 -30.79 -0.08 -6.38
C ARG A 1221 -32.23 0.44 -6.22
N PRO A 1222 -32.92 0.84 -7.31
CA PRO A 1222 -34.29 1.34 -7.23
C PRO A 1222 -35.23 0.43 -6.43
N THR A 1223 -36.27 0.99 -5.83
CA THR A 1223 -37.25 0.24 -5.04
C THR A 1223 -38.67 0.65 -5.35
N ILE A 1224 -39.62 -0.23 -5.05
CA ILE A 1224 -41.04 0.10 -5.13
C ILE A 1224 -41.41 0.92 -3.89
N GLU A 1225 -41.91 2.14 -4.09
CA GLU A 1225 -42.28 3.07 -3.03
C GLU A 1225 -43.73 2.86 -2.57
N ASN A 1226 -44.05 3.39 -1.40
CA ASN A 1226 -45.43 3.44 -0.95
C ASN A 1226 -46.25 4.37 -1.84
N VAL A 1227 -47.50 4.01 -2.10
CA VAL A 1227 -48.42 4.82 -2.90
C VAL A 1227 -48.69 6.17 -2.22
N ASN A 1228 -48.61 6.20 -0.89
CA ASN A 1228 -48.83 7.38 -0.07
C ASN A 1228 -47.55 8.19 0.22
N ALA A 1229 -46.39 7.77 -0.29
CA ALA A 1229 -45.15 8.51 -0.08
C ALA A 1229 -45.27 9.93 -0.67
N GLU A 1230 -44.49 10.88 -0.15
CA GLU A 1230 -44.43 12.23 -0.71
C GLU A 1230 -43.72 12.18 -2.09
N SER A 1231 -44.51 12.28 -3.16
CA SER A 1231 -44.05 12.20 -4.56
C SER A 1231 -43.29 10.89 -4.87
N PRO A 1232 -43.97 9.73 -4.90
CA PRO A 1232 -43.32 8.46 -5.20
C PRO A 1232 -42.87 8.45 -6.66
N PHE A 1233 -41.64 7.99 -6.90
CA PHE A 1233 -41.10 7.84 -8.24
C PHE A 1233 -41.69 6.60 -8.92
N LEU A 1234 -41.78 5.47 -8.20
CA LEU A 1234 -42.28 4.19 -8.72
C LEU A 1234 -43.10 3.47 -7.64
N THR A 1235 -44.41 3.30 -7.85
CA THR A 1235 -45.33 2.65 -6.89
C THR A 1235 -45.71 1.22 -7.26
N THR A 1236 -45.42 0.82 -8.49
CA THR A 1236 -45.79 -0.48 -9.06
C THR A 1236 -44.56 -1.07 -9.75
N PRO A 1237 -44.31 -2.39 -9.66
CA PRO A 1237 -43.23 -3.00 -10.41
C PRO A 1237 -43.31 -2.67 -11.91
N PRO A 1238 -42.17 -2.36 -12.57
CA PRO A 1238 -42.13 -2.02 -14.00
C PRO A 1238 -42.88 -3.01 -14.89
N VAL A 1239 -42.78 -4.32 -14.60
CA VAL A 1239 -43.41 -5.39 -15.40
C VAL A 1239 -44.95 -5.35 -15.37
N TYR A 1240 -45.53 -4.69 -14.37
CA TYR A 1240 -46.99 -4.53 -14.19
C TYR A 1240 -47.46 -3.10 -14.43
N THR A 1241 -46.55 -2.20 -14.85
CA THR A 1241 -46.90 -0.81 -15.10
C THR A 1241 -47.51 -0.69 -16.48
N GLU A 1242 -48.78 -0.28 -16.57
CA GLU A 1242 -49.43 -0.04 -17.85
C GLU A 1242 -48.76 1.12 -18.60
N TYR A 1243 -48.30 0.83 -19.81
CA TYR A 1243 -47.78 1.84 -20.72
C TYR A 1243 -48.96 2.61 -21.32
N GLU A 1244 -49.21 3.83 -20.86
CA GLU A 1244 -49.99 4.76 -21.68
C GLU A 1244 -49.16 5.05 -22.93
N SER A 1245 -49.62 4.60 -24.11
CA SER A 1245 -48.88 4.74 -25.37
C SER A 1245 -48.60 6.21 -25.67
N THR A 1246 -47.40 6.67 -25.33
CA THR A 1246 -46.88 7.94 -25.82
C THR A 1246 -46.17 7.67 -27.14
N ASP A 1247 -46.35 8.53 -28.16
CA ASP A 1247 -45.72 8.51 -29.49
C ASP A 1247 -44.18 8.73 -29.44
N GLN A 1248 -43.49 8.10 -28.49
CA GLN A 1248 -42.05 8.25 -28.26
C GLN A 1248 -41.27 7.31 -29.17
N GLU A 1249 -40.18 7.81 -29.74
CA GLU A 1249 -39.27 7.01 -30.57
C GLU A 1249 -38.18 6.38 -29.69
N TRP A 1250 -37.91 5.09 -29.91
CA TRP A 1250 -36.99 4.28 -29.10
C TRP A 1250 -35.83 3.77 -29.94
N MET A 1251 -34.64 3.80 -29.34
CA MET A 1251 -33.47 3.07 -29.81
C MET A 1251 -32.95 2.22 -28.66
N ILE A 1252 -32.88 0.91 -28.86
CA ILE A 1252 -32.40 -0.04 -27.86
C ILE A 1252 -31.26 -0.84 -28.47
N GLY A 1253 -30.12 -0.89 -27.79
CA GLY A 1253 -28.95 -1.62 -28.22
C GLY A 1253 -28.39 -2.51 -27.13
N ILE A 1254 -27.94 -3.70 -27.55
CA ILE A 1254 -27.19 -4.64 -26.71
C ILE A 1254 -25.86 -4.98 -27.39
N THR A 1255 -24.88 -5.45 -26.63
CA THR A 1255 -23.62 -5.96 -27.19
C THR A 1255 -23.62 -7.49 -27.29
N SER A 1256 -22.88 -8.06 -28.25
CA SER A 1256 -22.87 -9.51 -28.50
C SER A 1256 -22.24 -10.35 -27.38
N GLY A 1257 -21.73 -9.71 -26.32
CA GLY A 1257 -21.10 -10.34 -25.16
C GLY A 1257 -21.54 -9.72 -23.84
N GLU A 1258 -22.79 -9.26 -23.70
CA GLU A 1258 -23.26 -8.66 -22.43
C GLU A 1258 -23.07 -9.59 -21.21
N ALA A 1259 -23.24 -10.90 -21.39
CA ALA A 1259 -22.98 -11.90 -20.34
C ALA A 1259 -21.48 -12.15 -20.07
N VAL A 1260 -20.56 -11.62 -20.89
CA VAL A 1260 -19.11 -11.70 -20.65
C VAL A 1260 -18.71 -10.78 -19.52
N TYR A 1261 -19.38 -9.65 -19.35
CA TYR A 1261 -19.16 -8.78 -18.19
C TYR A 1261 -19.56 -9.55 -16.92
N SER A 1262 -20.76 -10.12 -16.90
CA SER A 1262 -21.28 -10.93 -15.79
C SER A 1262 -20.67 -12.35 -15.67
N THR A 1263 -19.54 -12.60 -16.33
CA THR A 1263 -18.72 -13.82 -16.12
C THR A 1263 -17.24 -13.47 -15.90
N ALA A 1264 -16.92 -12.17 -15.79
CA ALA A 1264 -15.57 -11.63 -15.68
C ALA A 1264 -15.41 -10.58 -14.56
N SER A 1265 -16.49 -10.17 -13.89
CA SER A 1265 -16.51 -9.27 -12.72
C SER A 1265 -16.61 -10.04 -11.41
#